data_AF-A0A1J7IRV8-F1
#
_entry.id   AF-A0A1J7IRV8-F1
#
_cell.length_a   1.000
_cell.length_b   1.000
_cell.length_c   1.000
_cell.angle_alpha   90.00
_cell.angle_beta   90.00
_cell.angle_gamma   90.00
#
_symmetry.space_group_name_H-M   'P 1'
#
loop_
_entity.id
_entity.type
_entity.pdbx_description
1 polymer ?
#
loop_
_entity_poly.entity_id
_entity_poly.type
_entity_poly.pdbx_seq_one_letter_code
_entity_poly.pdbx_strand_id
1 'polypeptide(L)'
;MRPEKDLPFSDEFSSSEEYVRSLLNFADNSDIFRILCGGVHILDFFTSEPGLFYTTLPEEWQKFLVQCEPTVLLDLLMRDDLDSVASGPEGPPDSLVQYAKDIRRFSLRRSFSPEKNQKLSRQVTLGMKQKKIHEVTCFSNYVDSLADEVASVTGEELTHFVDFGSGQNYLGRALASEPYNRHVVAVEGRENNIEGAKHLDLMAGIAKAEKVVRNKKLYIQALARVDPSQQKDPEALRKAVEGLGFSAEDIAATDLRPTRELQTTYLPEKGKGSITYIVGRLENGDLTDVVTQLQTDQPSKEDLRMMAISIHSCGNLSHFGIRSLVLNPTISAVAIVGCCYNLMTEKLGPPTYKPPFHRPSLQPINGRVVRESERRDPQGFPMSERLSSYEGHGIRLNITARMMACQAPQNWTEKESEDFFTRHFYRAVLQKVFLDKGVISHVRLDEADATPFNTSTNPVIIGSLRKSCYASFGAYVRGAVAKITTGVHSTQADLVRERMGEITDEEIADYEARYRPRKREISVVWSLMAFSACVVESLIVVDRWLFLREQGELVRDAWVESVFDYRESPRNLVVDGTFALIHIPLDLYPTFLQPILQTLLPQSQLSSLDSDLRSLTLDSHHGFLNISITPIEVSIVCHTSLATSLFDPAIAALPKDAARKVSTSKDSYAVFSVISAGMDAGSRVVDLTSPLALAGVPIFFITTYYSDFILVPTKDRQSVVTALLARGFVFSEDESSFRSPAALSGHHNRGPSTSSNHSDPPPSTPPPTNVAELQVRTFETLRKRDVVPYIIPDLQLIQCSGRERSSANLGGGYATRPSLTRTQTGGNGGSPSWVDTVDTKLYTGLVSALVAQPKFLSITLAQDDAPSLLLDKSLLPIFGDSLVGDTEGNLVPIFLDLVSLPFEATGIVSGVAGRLVQEMQISESAELSYLSTARAGAVILSAEQSRRALEILRPLLVREE
;
A
#
# COMPACT_ATOMS: atom_id res chain seq x y z
N MET A 1 -10.42 1.90 -16.43
CA MET A 1 -11.80 1.67 -16.88
C MET A 1 -12.37 0.61 -15.96
N ARG A 2 -13.14 0.94 -14.91
CA ARG A 2 -13.48 -0.07 -13.89
C ARG A 2 -14.25 -1.27 -14.52
N PRO A 3 -13.75 -2.52 -14.39
CA PRO A 3 -14.39 -3.71 -14.93
C PRO A 3 -15.62 -4.14 -14.09
N GLU A 4 -16.49 -4.96 -14.69
CA GLU A 4 -17.69 -5.51 -14.04
C GLU A 4 -17.37 -6.42 -12.82
N LYS A 5 -16.16 -6.98 -12.76
CA LYS A 5 -15.66 -7.76 -11.62
C LYS A 5 -14.38 -7.14 -11.08
N ASP A 6 -14.38 -6.77 -9.80
CA ASP A 6 -13.21 -6.20 -9.11
C ASP A 6 -12.02 -7.19 -9.01
N LEU A 7 -12.25 -8.49 -9.24
CA LEU A 7 -11.22 -9.52 -9.31
C LEU A 7 -11.51 -10.47 -10.50
N PRO A 8 -10.51 -10.90 -11.29
CA PRO A 8 -10.72 -11.78 -12.43
C PRO A 8 -10.74 -13.25 -11.98
N PHE A 9 -11.68 -13.63 -11.11
CA PHE A 9 -11.87 -15.01 -10.65
C PHE A 9 -12.73 -15.84 -11.63
N SER A 10 -12.90 -17.14 -11.35
CA SER A 10 -13.73 -18.03 -12.19
C SER A 10 -15.23 -17.72 -12.10
N ASP A 11 -15.96 -17.80 -13.21
CA ASP A 11 -17.42 -17.57 -13.26
C ASP A 11 -18.25 -18.58 -12.45
N GLU A 12 -17.59 -19.60 -11.88
CA GLU A 12 -18.12 -20.51 -10.86
C GLU A 12 -18.43 -19.85 -9.50
N PHE A 13 -17.86 -18.67 -9.21
CA PHE A 13 -18.10 -17.94 -7.97
C PHE A 13 -19.07 -16.78 -8.20
N SER A 14 -19.97 -16.56 -7.23
CA SER A 14 -20.99 -15.51 -7.29
C SER A 14 -20.46 -14.11 -6.91
N SER A 15 -19.38 -14.03 -6.13
CA SER A 15 -18.76 -12.77 -5.71
C SER A 15 -17.25 -12.90 -5.46
N SER A 16 -16.57 -11.75 -5.40
CA SER A 16 -15.19 -11.62 -4.92
C SER A 16 -15.01 -12.24 -3.54
N GLU A 17 -15.93 -12.01 -2.60
CA GLU A 17 -15.86 -12.54 -1.25
C GLU A 17 -16.08 -14.06 -1.16
N GLU A 18 -16.94 -14.63 -2.01
CA GLU A 18 -17.05 -16.09 -2.11
C GLU A 18 -15.72 -16.69 -2.62
N TYR A 19 -15.11 -16.08 -3.63
CA TYR A 19 -13.81 -16.47 -4.16
C TYR A 19 -12.70 -16.35 -3.10
N VAL A 20 -12.56 -15.19 -2.44
CA VAL A 20 -11.54 -14.93 -1.41
C VAL A 20 -11.66 -15.92 -0.26
N ARG A 21 -12.85 -16.09 0.32
CA ARG A 21 -13.10 -17.05 1.41
C ARG A 21 -12.72 -18.48 1.00
N SER A 22 -13.08 -18.88 -0.22
CA SER A 22 -12.81 -20.22 -0.73
C SER A 22 -11.32 -20.44 -1.05
N LEU A 23 -10.64 -19.41 -1.58
CA LEU A 23 -9.21 -19.37 -1.88
C LEU A 23 -8.37 -19.52 -0.60
N LEU A 24 -8.70 -18.77 0.45
CA LEU A 24 -8.02 -18.84 1.75
C LEU A 24 -8.22 -20.20 2.42
N ASN A 25 -9.47 -20.71 2.40
CA ASN A 25 -9.80 -22.03 2.91
C ASN A 25 -9.01 -23.13 2.18
N PHE A 26 -8.94 -23.09 0.84
CA PHE A 26 -8.12 -24.03 0.06
C PHE A 26 -6.63 -23.90 0.38
N ALA A 27 -6.11 -22.66 0.46
CA ALA A 27 -4.70 -22.40 0.67
C ALA A 27 -4.18 -22.97 2.01
N ASP A 28 -5.01 -22.98 3.05
CA ASP A 28 -4.63 -23.56 4.35
C ASP A 28 -5.06 -25.03 4.53
N ASN A 29 -6.20 -25.48 4.00
CA ASN A 29 -6.67 -26.85 4.23
C ASN A 29 -6.18 -27.88 3.20
N SER A 30 -5.54 -27.45 2.10
CA SER A 30 -5.03 -28.36 1.06
C SER A 30 -3.57 -28.75 1.32
N ASP A 31 -3.37 -29.87 2.04
CA ASP A 31 -2.02 -30.41 2.35
C ASP A 31 -1.15 -30.57 1.10
N ILE A 32 -1.70 -31.10 0.01
CA ILE A 32 -0.96 -31.31 -1.24
C ILE A 32 -0.53 -29.98 -1.88
N PHE A 33 -1.34 -28.92 -1.78
CA PHE A 33 -0.94 -27.57 -2.17
C PHE A 33 0.16 -27.02 -1.25
N ARG A 34 0.04 -27.16 0.07
CA ARG A 34 1.06 -26.72 1.05
C ARG A 34 2.40 -27.46 0.85
N ILE A 35 2.36 -28.74 0.49
CA ILE A 35 3.53 -29.55 0.15
C ILE A 35 4.16 -29.07 -1.16
N LEU A 36 3.39 -28.97 -2.25
CA LEU A 36 3.93 -28.55 -3.56
C LEU A 36 4.42 -27.10 -3.57
N CYS A 37 3.69 -26.20 -2.92
CA CYS A 37 4.08 -24.79 -2.80
C CYS A 37 4.96 -24.48 -1.59
N GLY A 38 5.44 -25.49 -0.84
CA GLY A 38 6.26 -25.21 0.34
C GLY A 38 7.25 -26.30 0.79
N GLY A 39 6.80 -27.54 0.94
CA GLY A 39 7.57 -28.67 1.49
C GLY A 39 8.56 -29.37 0.54
N VAL A 40 8.57 -29.01 -0.75
CA VAL A 40 9.48 -29.59 -1.76
C VAL A 40 10.74 -28.73 -1.94
N HIS A 41 11.92 -29.37 -1.95
CA HIS A 41 13.19 -28.72 -2.31
C HIS A 41 14.04 -29.64 -3.20
N ILE A 42 14.54 -29.12 -4.33
CA ILE A 42 15.23 -29.92 -5.38
C ILE A 42 16.47 -30.67 -4.88
N LEU A 43 17.09 -30.22 -3.79
CA LEU A 43 18.29 -30.85 -3.25
C LEU A 43 18.00 -32.17 -2.54
N ASP A 44 16.79 -32.34 -1.98
CA ASP A 44 16.48 -33.53 -1.18
C ASP A 44 15.91 -34.70 -2.00
N PHE A 45 15.79 -34.51 -3.33
CA PHE A 45 15.10 -35.43 -4.23
C PHE A 45 15.65 -36.86 -4.21
N PHE A 46 16.98 -36.98 -4.07
CA PHE A 46 17.73 -38.24 -4.07
C PHE A 46 18.54 -38.45 -2.77
N THR A 47 18.30 -37.64 -1.73
CA THR A 47 19.03 -37.75 -0.44
C THR A 47 18.23 -38.50 0.62
N SER A 48 16.94 -38.72 0.38
CA SER A 48 16.02 -39.46 1.25
C SER A 48 15.56 -40.75 0.57
N GLU A 49 15.28 -41.79 1.36
CA GLU A 49 14.63 -43.02 0.90
C GLU A 49 13.49 -43.40 1.86
N PRO A 50 12.25 -43.67 1.37
CA PRO A 50 11.83 -43.51 -0.03
C PRO A 50 11.92 -42.04 -0.50
N GLY A 51 12.24 -41.86 -1.78
CA GLY A 51 12.53 -40.55 -2.36
C GLY A 51 11.41 -39.51 -2.30
N LEU A 52 11.77 -38.26 -2.57
CA LEU A 52 10.89 -37.10 -2.38
C LEU A 52 9.55 -37.21 -3.12
N PHE A 53 9.55 -37.76 -4.33
CA PHE A 53 8.34 -38.01 -5.11
C PHE A 53 7.34 -38.94 -4.40
N TYR A 54 7.82 -40.08 -3.91
CA TYR A 54 7.02 -41.11 -3.24
C TYR A 54 6.50 -40.67 -1.87
N THR A 55 7.10 -39.63 -1.29
CA THR A 55 6.74 -39.08 0.02
C THR A 55 5.91 -37.81 -0.04
N THR A 56 5.80 -37.15 -1.20
CA THR A 56 5.07 -35.88 -1.37
C THR A 56 3.82 -35.97 -2.25
N LEU A 57 3.67 -37.02 -3.07
CA LEU A 57 2.50 -37.21 -3.93
C LEU A 57 1.66 -38.41 -3.46
N PRO A 58 0.31 -38.34 -3.52
CA PRO A 58 -0.57 -39.47 -3.23
C PRO A 58 -0.22 -40.73 -4.05
N GLU A 59 -0.25 -41.90 -3.41
CA GLU A 59 0.17 -43.18 -4.00
C GLU A 59 -0.55 -43.49 -5.32
N GLU A 60 -1.86 -43.21 -5.38
CA GLU A 60 -2.70 -43.32 -6.57
C GLU A 60 -2.20 -42.50 -7.77
N TRP A 61 -1.57 -41.33 -7.54
CA TRP A 61 -1.03 -40.49 -8.62
C TRP A 61 0.29 -41.05 -9.16
N GLN A 62 1.08 -41.72 -8.33
CA GLN A 62 2.48 -42.05 -8.60
C GLN A 62 2.64 -42.92 -9.85
N LYS A 63 1.79 -43.95 -10.03
CA LYS A 63 1.81 -44.84 -11.21
C LYS A 63 1.61 -44.06 -12.51
N PHE A 64 0.54 -43.27 -12.59
CA PHE A 64 0.21 -42.48 -13.78
C PHE A 64 1.31 -41.45 -14.08
N LEU A 65 1.76 -40.71 -13.07
CA LEU A 65 2.71 -39.64 -13.24
C LEU A 65 4.12 -40.10 -13.67
N VAL A 66 4.59 -41.28 -13.24
CA VAL A 66 5.85 -41.87 -13.74
C VAL A 66 5.73 -42.34 -15.19
N GLN A 67 4.53 -42.77 -15.61
CA GLN A 67 4.24 -43.25 -16.97
C GLN A 67 3.95 -42.11 -17.96
N CYS A 68 3.57 -40.93 -17.47
CA CYS A 68 3.20 -39.78 -18.30
C CYS A 68 4.43 -39.02 -18.87
N GLU A 69 4.36 -38.63 -20.14
CA GLU A 69 5.34 -37.72 -20.77
C GLU A 69 5.19 -36.28 -20.22
N PRO A 70 6.26 -35.47 -20.08
CA PRO A 70 6.17 -34.21 -19.34
C PRO A 70 5.35 -33.17 -20.08
N THR A 71 5.39 -33.21 -21.42
CA THR A 71 4.55 -32.43 -22.32
C THR A 71 3.09 -32.78 -22.12
N VAL A 72 2.73 -34.06 -22.19
CA VAL A 72 1.36 -34.56 -21.96
C VAL A 72 0.85 -34.19 -20.56
N LEU A 73 1.71 -34.24 -19.52
CA LEU A 73 1.35 -33.78 -18.18
C LEU A 73 1.10 -32.26 -18.12
N LEU A 74 1.92 -31.45 -18.80
CA LEU A 74 1.72 -30.00 -18.88
C LEU A 74 0.48 -29.63 -19.71
N ASP A 75 0.17 -30.38 -20.77
CA ASP A 75 -1.03 -30.22 -21.58
C ASP A 75 -2.28 -30.56 -20.73
N LEU A 76 -2.29 -31.70 -20.04
CA LEU A 76 -3.35 -32.09 -19.10
C LEU A 76 -3.58 -31.01 -18.02
N LEU A 77 -2.50 -30.57 -17.33
CA LEU A 77 -2.63 -29.60 -16.26
C LEU A 77 -3.12 -28.23 -16.77
N MET A 78 -2.71 -27.78 -17.97
CA MET A 78 -2.80 -26.37 -18.35
C MET A 78 -3.59 -26.04 -19.62
N ARG A 79 -3.88 -27.02 -20.49
CA ARG A 79 -4.41 -26.78 -21.85
C ARG A 79 -5.64 -27.63 -22.16
N ASP A 80 -5.68 -28.88 -21.70
CA ASP A 80 -6.77 -29.82 -21.99
C ASP A 80 -8.07 -29.45 -21.24
N ASP A 81 -9.21 -29.84 -21.81
CA ASP A 81 -10.52 -29.72 -21.16
C ASP A 81 -10.72 -30.86 -20.14
N LEU A 82 -10.60 -30.53 -18.85
CA LEU A 82 -10.70 -31.48 -17.73
C LEU A 82 -12.11 -32.06 -17.50
N ASP A 83 -13.15 -31.58 -18.20
CA ASP A 83 -14.47 -32.21 -18.21
C ASP A 83 -14.59 -33.26 -19.34
N SER A 84 -13.66 -33.27 -20.30
CA SER A 84 -13.57 -34.26 -21.39
C SER A 84 -12.59 -35.41 -21.14
N VAL A 85 -11.72 -35.28 -20.14
CA VAL A 85 -10.67 -36.27 -19.81
C VAL A 85 -11.27 -37.53 -19.19
N ALA A 86 -11.00 -38.69 -19.79
CA ALA A 86 -11.43 -39.99 -19.25
C ALA A 86 -10.49 -40.47 -18.13
N SER A 87 -10.91 -40.33 -16.87
CA SER A 87 -10.29 -40.98 -15.71
C SER A 87 -10.34 -42.50 -15.82
N GLY A 88 -9.36 -43.20 -15.24
CA GLY A 88 -9.39 -44.67 -15.14
C GLY A 88 -8.04 -45.34 -14.90
N PRO A 89 -7.97 -46.70 -14.94
CA PRO A 89 -6.76 -47.47 -14.59
C PRO A 89 -5.52 -47.21 -15.49
N GLU A 90 -5.73 -46.64 -16.67
CA GLU A 90 -4.71 -46.22 -17.65
C GLU A 90 -4.72 -44.70 -17.91
N GLY A 91 -5.62 -43.95 -17.26
CA GLY A 91 -5.74 -42.50 -17.34
C GLY A 91 -5.26 -41.80 -16.05
N PRO A 92 -5.48 -40.49 -15.92
CA PRO A 92 -5.23 -39.79 -14.66
C PRO A 92 -6.25 -40.23 -13.59
N PRO A 93 -5.86 -40.28 -12.29
CA PRO A 93 -6.80 -40.49 -11.19
C PRO A 93 -7.76 -39.31 -11.01
N ASP A 94 -8.99 -39.57 -10.57
CA ASP A 94 -10.02 -38.55 -10.36
C ASP A 94 -9.58 -37.44 -9.38
N SER A 95 -8.82 -37.79 -8.33
CA SER A 95 -8.27 -36.83 -7.37
C SER A 95 -7.19 -35.91 -7.99
N LEU A 96 -6.43 -36.38 -8.98
CA LEU A 96 -5.48 -35.55 -9.74
C LEU A 96 -6.22 -34.62 -10.71
N VAL A 97 -7.29 -35.11 -11.37
CA VAL A 97 -8.16 -34.29 -12.21
C VAL A 97 -8.88 -33.22 -11.38
N GLN A 98 -9.39 -33.58 -10.19
CA GLN A 98 -10.03 -32.63 -9.27
C GLN A 98 -9.02 -31.59 -8.75
N TYR A 99 -7.81 -32.00 -8.34
CA TYR A 99 -6.77 -31.05 -7.94
C TYR A 99 -6.39 -30.10 -9.10
N ALA A 100 -6.37 -30.58 -10.34
CA ALA A 100 -6.16 -29.74 -11.51
C ALA A 100 -7.34 -28.77 -11.77
N LYS A 101 -8.58 -29.18 -11.51
CA LYS A 101 -9.75 -28.28 -11.52
C LYS A 101 -9.66 -27.22 -10.41
N ASP A 102 -9.34 -27.61 -9.18
CA ASP A 102 -9.20 -26.71 -8.04
C ASP A 102 -8.11 -25.65 -8.28
N ILE A 103 -6.92 -26.04 -8.73
CA ILE A 103 -5.85 -25.08 -9.05
C ILE A 103 -6.25 -24.14 -10.20
N ARG A 104 -6.96 -24.62 -11.25
CA ARG A 104 -7.49 -23.76 -12.32
C ARG A 104 -8.59 -22.81 -11.83
N ARG A 105 -9.43 -23.26 -10.88
CA ARG A 105 -10.54 -22.51 -10.27
C ARG A 105 -10.05 -21.41 -9.32
N PHE A 106 -9.03 -21.71 -8.52
CA PHE A 106 -8.42 -20.77 -7.57
C PHE A 106 -7.34 -19.85 -8.19
N SER A 107 -6.96 -20.07 -9.46
CA SER A 107 -6.06 -19.17 -10.19
C SER A 107 -6.83 -18.02 -10.84
N LEU A 108 -6.40 -16.78 -10.59
CA LEU A 108 -6.90 -15.60 -11.30
C LEU A 108 -6.75 -15.75 -12.82
N ARG A 109 -7.83 -15.47 -13.55
CA ARG A 109 -7.93 -15.48 -15.01
C ARG A 109 -7.04 -14.40 -15.62
N ARG A 110 -6.43 -14.71 -16.77
CA ARG A 110 -5.42 -13.86 -17.44
C ARG A 110 -5.75 -13.58 -18.91
N SER A 111 -7.04 -13.58 -19.21
CA SER A 111 -7.61 -13.24 -20.51
C SER A 111 -7.42 -11.75 -20.80
N PHE A 112 -6.48 -11.43 -21.67
CA PHE A 112 -6.27 -10.08 -22.18
C PHE A 112 -6.96 -9.91 -23.54
N SER A 113 -7.85 -8.94 -23.64
CA SER A 113 -8.41 -8.47 -24.91
C SER A 113 -7.76 -7.13 -25.25
N PRO A 114 -6.81 -7.07 -26.21
CA PRO A 114 -6.15 -5.83 -26.55
C PRO A 114 -7.13 -4.83 -27.15
N GLU A 115 -7.21 -3.65 -26.56
CA GLU A 115 -7.82 -2.48 -27.20
C GLU A 115 -7.00 -2.00 -28.42
N LYS A 116 -7.42 -0.91 -29.05
CA LYS A 116 -6.71 -0.31 -30.20
C LYS A 116 -5.44 0.44 -29.78
N ASN A 117 -4.49 -0.30 -29.21
CA ASN A 117 -3.18 0.18 -28.75
C ASN A 117 -2.51 1.10 -29.77
N GLN A 118 -2.19 2.32 -29.33
CA GLN A 118 -1.46 3.28 -30.14
C GLN A 118 -0.01 2.81 -30.36
N LYS A 119 0.50 2.90 -31.59
CA LYS A 119 1.82 2.37 -31.97
C LYS A 119 2.94 3.35 -31.64
N LEU A 120 3.77 2.99 -30.67
CA LEU A 120 5.00 3.69 -30.32
C LEU A 120 5.95 3.84 -31.53
N SER A 121 6.67 4.97 -31.58
CA SER A 121 7.64 5.23 -32.65
C SER A 121 8.86 4.32 -32.55
N ARG A 122 9.53 4.07 -33.68
CA ARG A 122 10.77 3.27 -33.74
C ARG A 122 11.91 3.86 -32.89
N GLN A 123 11.89 5.16 -32.64
CA GLN A 123 12.87 5.86 -31.80
C GLN A 123 12.62 5.60 -30.31
N VAL A 124 11.34 5.59 -29.88
CA VAL A 124 10.94 5.26 -28.51
C VAL A 124 11.23 3.80 -28.18
N THR A 125 10.93 2.87 -29.10
CA THR A 125 11.13 1.42 -28.89
C THR A 125 12.59 0.96 -28.97
N LEU A 126 13.55 1.88 -29.14
CA LEU A 126 14.96 1.53 -29.37
C LEU A 126 15.58 0.88 -28.12
N GLY A 127 16.18 -0.30 -28.31
CA GLY A 127 16.76 -1.12 -27.23
C GLY A 127 15.78 -2.13 -26.61
N MET A 128 14.47 -1.97 -26.82
CA MET A 128 13.47 -2.92 -26.33
C MET A 128 13.49 -4.24 -27.14
N LYS A 129 13.19 -5.36 -26.48
CA LYS A 129 12.82 -6.64 -27.11
C LYS A 129 11.30 -6.70 -27.33
N GLN A 130 10.81 -7.58 -28.21
CA GLN A 130 9.38 -7.72 -28.52
C GLN A 130 8.47 -7.70 -27.28
N LYS A 131 8.69 -8.60 -26.32
CA LYS A 131 8.03 -8.60 -25.00
C LYS A 131 7.99 -7.23 -24.30
N LYS A 132 9.11 -6.49 -24.29
CA LYS A 132 9.20 -5.18 -23.62
C LYS A 132 8.46 -4.10 -24.41
N ILE A 133 8.46 -4.17 -25.75
CA ILE A 133 7.63 -3.31 -26.60
C ILE A 133 6.15 -3.56 -26.27
N HIS A 134 5.72 -4.83 -26.23
CA HIS A 134 4.36 -5.23 -25.86
C HIS A 134 3.95 -4.70 -24.49
N GLU A 135 4.78 -4.94 -23.46
CA GLU A 135 4.54 -4.45 -22.10
C GLU A 135 4.36 -2.94 -22.04
N VAL A 136 5.34 -2.13 -22.50
CA VAL A 136 5.18 -0.67 -22.35
C VAL A 136 4.13 -0.10 -23.30
N THR A 137 3.88 -0.71 -24.46
CA THR A 137 2.78 -0.27 -25.34
C THR A 137 1.44 -0.46 -24.65
N CYS A 138 1.13 -1.66 -24.15
CA CYS A 138 -0.15 -1.92 -23.49
C CYS A 138 -0.27 -1.10 -22.20
N PHE A 139 0.79 -1.03 -21.39
CA PHE A 139 0.73 -0.30 -20.12
C PHE A 139 0.60 1.21 -20.30
N SER A 140 1.24 1.81 -21.32
CA SER A 140 1.03 3.24 -21.59
C SER A 140 -0.40 3.54 -22.04
N ASN A 141 -1.03 2.70 -22.88
CA ASN A 141 -2.46 2.90 -23.23
C ASN A 141 -3.36 2.75 -21.99
N TYR A 142 -3.08 1.78 -21.10
CA TYR A 142 -3.82 1.59 -19.85
C TYR A 142 -3.69 2.79 -18.90
N VAL A 143 -2.47 3.23 -18.60
CA VAL A 143 -2.17 4.36 -17.71
C VAL A 143 -2.75 5.67 -18.23
N ASP A 144 -2.71 5.89 -19.55
CA ASP A 144 -3.29 7.05 -20.21
C ASP A 144 -4.83 7.07 -20.10
N SER A 145 -5.47 5.92 -20.34
CA SER A 145 -6.93 5.77 -20.25
C SER A 145 -7.45 5.83 -18.80
N LEU A 146 -6.67 5.30 -17.84
CA LEU A 146 -6.95 5.42 -16.41
C LEU A 146 -6.79 6.87 -15.93
N ALA A 147 -5.81 7.61 -16.44
CA ALA A 147 -5.64 9.02 -16.11
C ALA A 147 -6.82 9.87 -16.58
N ASP A 148 -7.33 9.61 -17.78
CA ASP A 148 -8.51 10.30 -18.31
C ASP A 148 -9.79 9.92 -17.55
N GLU A 149 -9.94 8.65 -17.13
CA GLU A 149 -11.03 8.22 -16.24
C GLU A 149 -10.96 8.91 -14.87
N VAL A 150 -9.79 8.92 -14.22
CA VAL A 150 -9.55 9.63 -12.95
C VAL A 150 -9.93 11.10 -13.10
N ALA A 151 -9.40 11.81 -14.11
CA ALA A 151 -9.73 13.21 -14.37
C ALA A 151 -11.23 13.44 -14.63
N SER A 152 -11.92 12.50 -15.28
CA SER A 152 -13.36 12.59 -15.52
C SER A 152 -14.23 12.45 -14.27
N VAL A 153 -13.74 11.75 -13.24
CA VAL A 153 -14.46 11.52 -11.97
C VAL A 153 -14.05 12.52 -10.87
N THR A 154 -12.78 12.94 -10.82
CA THR A 154 -12.31 13.98 -9.89
C THR A 154 -12.62 15.39 -10.39
N GLY A 155 -12.72 15.59 -11.71
CA GLY A 155 -12.76 16.91 -12.35
C GLY A 155 -11.38 17.57 -12.50
N GLU A 156 -10.30 16.89 -12.13
CA GLU A 156 -8.95 17.47 -12.09
C GLU A 156 -7.91 16.56 -12.78
N GLU A 157 -7.15 17.11 -13.73
CA GLU A 157 -6.10 16.39 -14.46
C GLU A 157 -4.89 16.06 -13.54
N LEU A 158 -4.34 14.85 -13.74
CA LEU A 158 -3.09 14.40 -13.14
C LEU A 158 -1.91 15.14 -13.79
N THR A 159 -1.07 15.79 -12.98
CA THR A 159 0.06 16.57 -13.47
C THR A 159 1.30 15.72 -13.74
N HIS A 160 1.54 14.65 -12.96
CA HIS A 160 2.74 13.82 -13.07
C HIS A 160 2.48 12.31 -12.90
N PHE A 161 3.35 11.49 -13.50
CA PHE A 161 3.32 10.03 -13.42
C PHE A 161 4.65 9.54 -12.84
N VAL A 162 4.64 8.80 -11.74
CA VAL A 162 5.86 8.42 -10.99
C VAL A 162 6.24 6.97 -11.28
N ASP A 163 7.25 6.73 -12.12
CA ASP A 163 7.70 5.38 -12.55
C ASP A 163 8.69 4.78 -11.54
N PHE A 164 8.20 3.87 -10.70
CA PHE A 164 8.97 3.28 -9.59
C PHE A 164 9.87 2.12 -10.02
N GLY A 165 11.19 2.33 -9.92
CA GLY A 165 12.19 1.36 -10.38
C GLY A 165 12.33 1.37 -11.90
N SER A 166 12.18 2.56 -12.49
CA SER A 166 12.15 2.82 -13.94
C SER A 166 13.33 2.20 -14.72
N GLY A 167 14.49 2.02 -14.09
CA GLY A 167 15.68 1.39 -14.68
C GLY A 167 16.18 2.15 -15.92
N GLN A 168 15.93 1.60 -17.11
CA GLN A 168 16.26 2.24 -18.39
C GLN A 168 15.14 3.18 -18.90
N ASN A 169 14.16 3.48 -18.04
CA ASN A 169 13.03 4.36 -18.26
C ASN A 169 12.27 4.08 -19.57
N TYR A 170 11.96 2.81 -19.84
CA TYR A 170 11.24 2.42 -21.05
C TYR A 170 9.75 2.79 -21.01
N LEU A 171 9.14 2.80 -19.82
CA LEU A 171 7.74 3.19 -19.63
C LEU A 171 7.60 4.71 -19.66
N GLY A 172 8.38 5.44 -18.86
CA GLY A 172 8.33 6.90 -18.88
C GLY A 172 8.71 7.53 -20.23
N ARG A 173 9.68 6.96 -20.96
CA ARG A 173 9.97 7.38 -22.34
C ARG A 173 8.80 7.17 -23.30
N ALA A 174 7.98 6.13 -23.10
CA ALA A 174 6.78 5.92 -23.90
C ALA A 174 5.69 6.94 -23.54
N LEU A 175 5.39 7.13 -22.25
CA LEU A 175 4.38 8.09 -21.76
C LEU A 175 4.73 9.55 -22.07
N ALA A 176 6.01 9.93 -21.99
CA ALA A 176 6.47 11.28 -22.32
C ALA A 176 6.58 11.57 -23.84
N SER A 177 6.35 10.58 -24.69
CA SER A 177 6.37 10.73 -26.15
C SER A 177 4.96 10.88 -26.73
N GLU A 178 4.87 11.30 -27.99
CA GLU A 178 3.68 11.09 -28.81
C GLU A 178 3.33 9.58 -28.84
N PRO A 179 2.08 9.19 -28.55
CA PRO A 179 0.87 10.04 -28.49
C PRO A 179 0.56 10.66 -27.11
N TYR A 180 0.96 10.04 -26.00
CA TYR A 180 0.40 10.33 -24.67
C TYR A 180 0.90 11.66 -24.06
N ASN A 181 2.14 12.07 -24.37
CA ASN A 181 2.72 13.37 -24.00
C ASN A 181 2.61 13.74 -22.49
N ARG A 182 2.61 12.76 -21.59
CA ARG A 182 2.50 12.98 -20.13
C ARG A 182 3.83 13.40 -19.49
N HIS A 183 3.80 14.02 -18.31
CA HIS A 183 5.01 14.38 -17.54
C HIS A 183 5.39 13.25 -16.58
N VAL A 184 6.63 12.74 -16.68
CA VAL A 184 7.05 11.53 -15.95
C VAL A 184 8.21 11.79 -14.99
N VAL A 185 8.08 11.24 -13.79
CA VAL A 185 9.08 11.25 -12.72
C VAL A 185 9.67 9.84 -12.61
N ALA A 186 10.85 9.64 -13.18
CA ALA A 186 11.54 8.36 -13.19
C ALA A 186 12.38 8.19 -11.91
N VAL A 187 11.88 7.36 -10.98
CA VAL A 187 12.55 7.09 -9.70
C VAL A 187 13.41 5.82 -9.84
N GLU A 188 14.71 5.93 -9.60
CA GLU A 188 15.66 4.82 -9.75
C GLU A 188 16.83 4.93 -8.77
N GLY A 189 17.07 3.86 -8.00
CA GLY A 189 18.12 3.81 -6.98
C GLY A 189 19.53 3.48 -7.48
N ARG A 190 19.79 3.60 -8.80
CA ARG A 190 21.10 3.32 -9.42
C ARG A 190 21.40 4.33 -10.53
N GLU A 191 22.36 5.22 -10.29
CA GLU A 191 22.78 6.24 -11.25
C GLU A 191 23.16 5.67 -12.63
N ASN A 192 23.88 4.53 -12.68
CA ASN A 192 24.25 3.84 -13.93
C ASN A 192 23.04 3.44 -14.80
N ASN A 193 21.86 3.19 -14.20
CA ASN A 193 20.64 2.91 -14.94
C ASN A 193 20.09 4.20 -15.56
N ILE A 194 20.06 5.28 -14.78
CA ILE A 194 19.66 6.63 -15.20
C ILE A 194 20.56 7.15 -16.34
N GLU A 195 21.89 7.01 -16.26
CA GLU A 195 22.81 7.37 -17.36
C GLU A 195 22.46 6.65 -18.67
N GLY A 196 22.19 5.35 -18.59
CA GLY A 196 21.77 4.54 -19.73
C GLY A 196 20.42 4.98 -20.31
N ALA A 197 19.49 5.42 -19.45
CA ALA A 197 18.20 5.96 -19.84
C ALA A 197 18.32 7.33 -20.54
N LYS A 198 19.07 8.27 -19.95
CA LYS A 198 19.36 9.62 -20.49
C LYS A 198 19.95 9.55 -21.91
N HIS A 199 20.80 8.57 -22.19
CA HIS A 199 21.34 8.33 -23.54
C HIS A 199 20.26 7.90 -24.57
N LEU A 200 19.26 7.12 -24.16
CA LEU A 200 18.15 6.72 -25.01
C LEU A 200 17.13 7.85 -25.22
N ASP A 201 16.96 8.74 -24.23
CA ASP A 201 16.07 9.92 -24.33
C ASP A 201 16.53 10.92 -25.39
N LEU A 202 17.85 11.04 -25.60
CA LEU A 202 18.44 11.76 -26.73
C LEU A 202 18.07 11.14 -28.10
N MET A 203 17.93 9.82 -28.17
CA MET A 203 17.55 9.11 -29.41
C MET A 203 16.04 9.16 -29.68
N ALA A 204 15.21 9.29 -28.64
CA ALA A 204 13.78 9.56 -28.74
C ALA A 204 13.44 11.04 -28.97
N GLY A 205 14.41 11.96 -28.82
CA GLY A 205 14.23 13.39 -29.05
C GLY A 205 13.57 14.16 -27.88
N ILE A 206 13.39 13.51 -26.72
CA ILE A 206 12.85 14.10 -25.49
C ILE A 206 13.92 14.98 -24.84
N ALA A 207 15.14 14.45 -24.73
CA ALA A 207 16.31 15.18 -24.24
C ALA A 207 17.06 15.87 -25.38
N LYS A 208 17.72 16.99 -25.08
CA LYS A 208 18.66 17.65 -26.00
C LYS A 208 20.07 17.63 -25.40
N ALA A 209 21.07 17.31 -26.21
CA ALA A 209 22.46 17.40 -25.77
C ALA A 209 22.90 18.87 -25.66
N GLU A 210 23.76 19.15 -24.69
CA GLU A 210 24.41 20.45 -24.47
C GLU A 210 24.93 21.07 -25.79
N LYS A 211 24.47 22.29 -26.12
CA LYS A 211 24.85 22.98 -27.38
C LYS A 211 26.25 23.61 -27.29
N VAL A 212 27.26 22.76 -27.24
CA VAL A 212 28.67 23.18 -27.16
C VAL A 212 29.18 23.74 -28.50
N VAL A 213 29.65 24.98 -28.50
CA VAL A 213 30.29 25.63 -29.66
C VAL A 213 31.74 25.15 -29.78
N ARG A 214 31.95 23.98 -30.39
CA ARG A 214 33.29 23.42 -30.61
C ARG A 214 33.95 24.04 -31.83
N ASN A 215 35.20 24.53 -31.69
CA ASN A 215 36.02 24.88 -32.85
C ASN A 215 36.37 23.60 -33.63
N LYS A 216 35.56 23.32 -34.66
CA LYS A 216 35.58 22.06 -35.42
C LYS A 216 36.93 21.78 -36.09
N LYS A 217 37.72 22.82 -36.39
CA LYS A 217 39.07 22.68 -36.97
C LYS A 217 40.07 22.19 -35.92
N LEU A 218 40.08 22.83 -34.74
CA LEU A 218 40.92 22.44 -33.60
C LEU A 218 40.63 21.00 -33.14
N TYR A 219 39.36 20.68 -32.90
CA TYR A 219 38.96 19.37 -32.35
C TYR A 219 39.31 18.19 -33.27
N ILE A 220 39.13 18.36 -34.60
CA ILE A 220 39.53 17.34 -35.59
C ILE A 220 41.06 17.21 -35.67
N GLN A 221 41.81 18.31 -35.57
CA GLN A 221 43.28 18.27 -35.56
C GLN A 221 43.86 17.65 -34.27
N ALA A 222 43.17 17.78 -33.14
CA ALA A 222 43.51 17.10 -31.90
C ALA A 222 43.25 15.59 -31.99
N LEU A 223 42.05 15.17 -32.40
CA LEU A 223 41.71 13.75 -32.60
C LEU A 223 42.66 13.05 -33.59
N ALA A 224 43.08 13.74 -34.66
CA ALA A 224 44.04 13.20 -35.63
C ALA A 224 45.48 13.06 -35.09
N ARG A 225 45.77 13.54 -33.87
CA ARG A 225 47.06 13.42 -33.18
C ARG A 225 47.04 12.47 -31.98
N VAL A 226 45.87 11.99 -31.57
CA VAL A 226 45.68 11.07 -30.43
C VAL A 226 45.37 9.67 -30.98
N ASP A 227 46.00 8.64 -30.39
CA ASP A 227 45.75 7.24 -30.76
C ASP A 227 44.25 6.87 -30.58
N PRO A 228 43.63 6.10 -31.48
CA PRO A 228 42.21 5.72 -31.37
C PRO A 228 41.79 5.10 -30.03
N SER A 229 42.70 4.47 -29.29
CA SER A 229 42.46 3.97 -27.93
C SER A 229 42.37 5.09 -26.87
N GLN A 230 43.07 6.20 -27.10
CA GLN A 230 43.19 7.36 -26.21
C GLN A 230 42.29 8.55 -26.61
N GLN A 231 41.57 8.49 -27.75
CA GLN A 231 40.65 9.56 -28.19
C GLN A 231 39.43 9.82 -27.27
N LYS A 232 39.35 9.13 -26.13
CA LYS A 232 38.36 9.35 -25.06
C LYS A 232 38.98 9.89 -23.76
N ASP A 233 40.30 9.99 -23.70
CA ASP A 233 41.04 10.57 -22.58
C ASP A 233 41.08 12.10 -22.75
N PRO A 234 40.48 12.89 -21.84
CA PRO A 234 40.44 14.34 -21.95
C PRO A 234 41.82 14.98 -21.77
N GLU A 235 42.75 14.36 -21.04
CA GLU A 235 44.09 14.89 -20.81
C GLU A 235 45.00 14.62 -22.02
N ALA A 236 44.88 13.45 -22.66
CA ALA A 236 45.50 13.19 -23.97
C ALA A 236 45.01 14.17 -25.05
N LEU A 237 43.70 14.43 -25.10
CA LEU A 237 43.10 15.43 -25.99
C LEU A 237 43.63 16.85 -25.69
N ARG A 238 43.67 17.27 -24.42
CA ARG A 238 44.16 18.61 -24.04
C ARG A 238 45.63 18.81 -24.44
N LYS A 239 46.48 17.81 -24.19
CA LYS A 239 47.90 17.82 -24.57
C LYS A 239 48.11 17.87 -26.09
N ALA A 240 47.24 17.22 -26.86
CA ALA A 240 47.27 17.30 -28.33
C ALA A 240 46.85 18.70 -28.85
N VAL A 241 45.96 19.40 -28.14
CA VAL A 241 45.55 20.78 -28.42
C VAL A 241 46.63 21.80 -28.03
N GLU A 242 47.24 21.67 -26.86
CA GLU A 242 48.38 22.52 -26.44
C GLU A 242 49.52 22.49 -27.47
N GLY A 243 49.77 21.31 -28.07
CA GLY A 243 50.75 21.16 -29.15
C GLY A 243 50.35 21.71 -30.52
N LEU A 244 49.18 22.34 -30.71
CA LEU A 244 48.74 22.92 -31.99
C LEU A 244 49.12 24.40 -32.18
N GLY A 245 49.63 25.09 -31.16
CA GLY A 245 50.15 26.46 -31.29
C GLY A 245 49.10 27.56 -31.46
N PHE A 246 47.87 27.33 -30.99
CA PHE A 246 46.82 28.35 -30.88
C PHE A 246 47.00 29.19 -29.61
N SER A 247 46.25 30.29 -29.47
CA SER A 247 46.35 31.12 -28.26
C SER A 247 45.82 30.39 -27.02
N ALA A 248 46.29 30.76 -25.83
CA ALA A 248 45.77 30.21 -24.57
C ALA A 248 44.25 30.50 -24.42
N GLU A 249 43.77 31.60 -24.99
CA GLU A 249 42.36 31.99 -24.99
C GLU A 249 41.53 31.09 -25.93
N ASP A 250 42.00 30.79 -27.15
CA ASP A 250 41.37 29.83 -28.07
C ASP A 250 41.23 28.43 -27.45
N ILE A 251 42.27 28.01 -26.71
CA ILE A 251 42.33 26.70 -26.06
C ILE A 251 41.36 26.66 -24.87
N ALA A 252 41.36 27.70 -24.02
CA ALA A 252 40.41 27.82 -22.91
C ALA A 252 38.95 27.94 -23.36
N ALA A 253 38.70 28.55 -24.53
CA ALA A 253 37.37 28.68 -25.13
C ALA A 253 36.89 27.42 -25.88
N THR A 254 37.74 26.41 -26.08
CA THR A 254 37.38 25.18 -26.80
C THR A 254 37.09 24.03 -25.84
N ASP A 255 35.81 23.72 -25.62
CA ASP A 255 35.40 22.56 -24.82
C ASP A 255 35.77 21.23 -25.51
N LEU A 256 36.58 20.43 -24.82
CA LEU A 256 37.13 19.15 -25.29
C LEU A 256 36.41 17.91 -24.72
N ARG A 257 35.43 18.07 -23.82
CA ARG A 257 34.73 16.96 -23.15
C ARG A 257 34.23 15.89 -24.15
N PRO A 258 34.42 14.59 -23.88
CA PRO A 258 33.68 13.52 -24.55
C PRO A 258 32.16 13.78 -24.58
N THR A 259 31.47 13.33 -25.62
CA THR A 259 30.01 13.53 -25.79
C THR A 259 29.16 12.92 -24.65
N ARG A 260 29.75 12.07 -23.81
CA ARG A 260 29.13 11.48 -22.61
C ARG A 260 29.20 12.39 -21.36
N GLU A 261 30.10 13.37 -21.35
CA GLU A 261 30.27 14.36 -20.28
C GLU A 261 29.53 15.68 -20.60
N LEU A 262 28.77 15.70 -21.70
CA LEU A 262 27.84 16.77 -22.02
C LEU A 262 26.52 16.54 -21.29
N GLN A 263 26.00 17.59 -20.67
CA GLN A 263 24.75 17.48 -19.92
C GLN A 263 23.56 17.26 -20.87
N THR A 264 22.66 16.35 -20.50
CA THR A 264 21.37 16.19 -21.17
C THR A 264 20.39 17.21 -20.62
N THR A 265 20.04 18.23 -21.41
CA THR A 265 19.07 19.24 -21.03
C THR A 265 17.64 18.79 -21.37
N TYR A 266 16.77 18.79 -20.37
CA TYR A 266 15.33 18.59 -20.52
C TYR A 266 14.69 19.98 -20.58
N LEU A 267 14.23 20.37 -21.76
CA LEU A 267 13.54 21.65 -21.98
C LEU A 267 12.06 21.34 -22.24
N PRO A 268 11.15 21.60 -21.29
CA PRO A 268 9.72 21.35 -21.50
C PRO A 268 9.20 22.22 -22.64
N GLU A 269 8.66 21.58 -23.68
CA GLU A 269 7.98 22.24 -24.79
C GLU A 269 6.47 22.14 -24.54
N LYS A 270 5.75 23.27 -24.61
CA LYS A 270 4.32 23.31 -24.27
C LYS A 270 3.50 22.38 -25.18
N GLY A 271 2.80 21.41 -24.59
CA GLY A 271 2.06 20.38 -25.32
C GLY A 271 2.87 19.13 -25.68
N LYS A 272 4.02 18.90 -25.03
CA LYS A 272 4.78 17.65 -25.09
C LYS A 272 5.09 17.14 -23.68
N GLY A 273 5.25 15.83 -23.57
CA GLY A 273 5.69 15.18 -22.34
C GLY A 273 7.12 15.55 -21.95
N SER A 274 7.46 15.26 -20.70
CA SER A 274 8.77 15.52 -20.11
C SER A 274 9.21 14.37 -19.21
N ILE A 275 10.50 14.32 -18.91
CA ILE A 275 11.10 13.34 -18.00
C ILE A 275 11.96 14.07 -16.98
N THR A 276 11.69 13.85 -15.70
CA THR A 276 12.56 14.22 -14.57
C THR A 276 13.08 12.93 -13.94
N TYR A 277 14.37 12.91 -13.59
CA TYR A 277 15.03 11.74 -12.99
C TYR A 277 15.36 12.00 -11.52
N ILE A 278 14.88 11.14 -10.63
CA ILE A 278 15.14 11.22 -9.19
C ILE A 278 15.94 10.00 -8.74
N VAL A 279 17.08 10.26 -8.09
CA VAL A 279 17.89 9.22 -7.44
C VAL A 279 17.25 8.95 -6.08
N GLY A 280 16.54 7.84 -5.97
CA GLY A 280 15.75 7.52 -4.79
C GLY A 280 15.59 6.02 -4.58
N ARG A 281 15.51 5.62 -3.31
CA ARG A 281 15.25 4.23 -2.92
C ARG A 281 14.06 4.20 -1.98
N LEU A 282 12.95 3.68 -2.49
CA LEU A 282 11.73 3.47 -1.70
C LEU A 282 12.00 2.39 -0.65
N GLU A 283 11.85 2.76 0.63
CA GLU A 283 12.02 1.83 1.76
C GLU A 283 10.74 1.61 2.57
N ASN A 284 9.73 2.50 2.48
CA ASN A 284 8.45 2.41 3.21
C ASN A 284 7.17 2.73 2.38
N GLY A 285 7.29 3.54 1.31
CA GLY A 285 6.15 4.00 0.48
C GLY A 285 5.80 5.48 0.64
N ASP A 286 6.48 6.18 1.55
CA ASP A 286 6.52 7.65 1.58
C ASP A 286 7.31 8.17 0.36
N LEU A 287 6.85 9.29 -0.20
CA LEU A 287 7.41 9.98 -1.37
C LEU A 287 7.86 11.41 -1.05
N THR A 288 7.88 11.82 0.23
CA THR A 288 8.26 13.18 0.66
C THR A 288 9.61 13.63 0.07
N ASP A 289 10.61 12.74 0.03
CA ASP A 289 11.91 12.99 -0.64
C ASP A 289 11.77 13.23 -2.16
N VAL A 290 10.89 12.49 -2.82
CA VAL A 290 10.65 12.60 -4.27
C VAL A 290 9.93 13.91 -4.58
N VAL A 291 8.88 14.24 -3.82
CA VAL A 291 8.14 15.51 -3.92
C VAL A 291 9.06 16.72 -3.69
N THR A 292 9.93 16.65 -2.67
CA THR A 292 10.89 17.71 -2.34
C THR A 292 11.90 17.93 -3.46
N GLN A 293 12.40 16.86 -4.08
CA GLN A 293 13.31 16.97 -5.23
C GLN A 293 12.62 17.58 -6.47
N LEU A 294 11.36 17.20 -6.76
CA LEU A 294 10.59 17.79 -7.85
C LEU A 294 10.39 19.30 -7.70
N GLN A 295 9.99 19.73 -6.50
CA GLN A 295 9.76 21.15 -6.19
C GLN A 295 11.05 21.98 -6.21
N THR A 296 12.21 21.34 -6.04
CA THR A 296 13.53 21.99 -6.14
C THR A 296 13.95 22.24 -7.60
N ASP A 297 13.77 21.24 -8.48
CA ASP A 297 14.16 21.35 -9.89
C ASP A 297 13.14 22.13 -10.75
N GLN A 298 11.86 22.11 -10.38
CA GLN A 298 10.78 22.84 -11.09
C GLN A 298 9.89 23.61 -10.10
N PRO A 299 10.21 24.89 -9.78
CA PRO A 299 9.51 25.69 -8.77
C PRO A 299 8.16 26.27 -9.25
N SER A 300 7.48 25.60 -10.17
CA SER A 300 6.09 25.90 -10.55
C SER A 300 5.15 25.47 -9.43
N LYS A 301 4.41 26.43 -8.86
CA LYS A 301 3.41 26.20 -7.80
C LYS A 301 2.12 25.57 -8.36
N GLU A 302 2.23 24.35 -8.88
CA GLU A 302 1.08 23.53 -9.26
C GLU A 302 0.86 22.46 -8.21
N ASP A 303 -0.39 22.26 -7.78
CA ASP A 303 -0.73 21.18 -6.85
C ASP A 303 -0.45 19.82 -7.52
N LEU A 304 0.51 19.09 -6.95
CA LEU A 304 1.03 17.85 -7.51
C LEU A 304 0.02 16.70 -7.31
N ARG A 305 -0.92 16.55 -8.25
CA ARG A 305 -1.74 15.36 -8.41
C ARG A 305 -1.02 14.35 -9.28
N MET A 306 -0.61 13.24 -8.69
CA MET A 306 0.26 12.27 -9.34
C MET A 306 -0.36 10.87 -9.37
N MET A 307 -0.04 10.10 -10.41
CA MET A 307 -0.29 8.66 -10.41
C MET A 307 1.03 7.90 -10.18
N ALA A 308 1.06 6.99 -9.22
CA ALA A 308 2.23 6.15 -9.00
C ALA A 308 2.16 4.90 -9.87
N ILE A 309 3.11 4.70 -10.78
CA ILE A 309 3.06 3.66 -11.80
C ILE A 309 4.29 2.75 -11.72
N SER A 310 4.14 1.48 -12.11
CA SER A 310 5.29 0.60 -12.31
C SER A 310 4.99 -0.60 -13.20
N ILE A 311 6.05 -1.05 -13.89
CA ILE A 311 6.12 -2.38 -14.47
C ILE A 311 7.36 -3.11 -13.94
N HIS A 312 7.20 -4.37 -13.55
CA HIS A 312 8.26 -5.20 -12.95
C HIS A 312 8.71 -4.78 -11.55
N SER A 313 7.80 -4.26 -10.72
CA SER A 313 8.10 -4.06 -9.30
C SER A 313 8.46 -5.40 -8.64
N CYS A 314 9.69 -5.48 -8.12
CA CYS A 314 10.27 -6.67 -7.52
C CYS A 314 10.16 -6.63 -6.00
N GLY A 315 9.61 -7.68 -5.38
CA GLY A 315 9.40 -7.73 -3.93
C GLY A 315 8.58 -6.56 -3.39
N ASN A 316 8.97 -6.05 -2.22
CA ASN A 316 8.30 -4.96 -1.53
C ASN A 316 8.19 -3.66 -2.33
N LEU A 317 8.93 -3.46 -3.43
CA LEU A 317 8.71 -2.29 -4.30
C LEU A 317 7.26 -2.20 -4.81
N SER A 318 6.60 -3.35 -4.97
CA SER A 318 5.16 -3.38 -5.28
C SER A 318 4.27 -3.04 -4.08
N HIS A 319 4.71 -3.34 -2.86
CA HIS A 319 3.99 -2.98 -1.63
C HIS A 319 4.14 -1.49 -1.34
N PHE A 320 5.33 -0.93 -1.53
CA PHE A 320 5.62 0.50 -1.38
C PHE A 320 4.83 1.32 -2.40
N GLY A 321 4.74 0.87 -3.66
CA GLY A 321 3.94 1.54 -4.68
C GLY A 321 2.42 1.51 -4.43
N ILE A 322 1.91 0.45 -3.78
CA ILE A 322 0.50 0.37 -3.38
C ILE A 322 0.26 1.22 -2.12
N ARG A 323 1.14 1.12 -1.12
CA ARG A 323 1.11 1.97 0.08
C ARG A 323 1.25 3.46 -0.25
N SER A 324 1.88 3.84 -1.37
CA SER A 324 2.04 5.25 -1.69
C SER A 324 0.72 5.97 -1.98
N LEU A 325 -0.34 5.27 -2.40
CA LEU A 325 -1.71 5.83 -2.48
C LEU A 325 -2.22 6.27 -1.10
N VAL A 326 -2.00 5.43 -0.10
CA VAL A 326 -2.50 5.58 1.27
C VAL A 326 -1.72 6.69 1.99
N LEU A 327 -0.38 6.61 1.90
CA LEU A 327 0.54 7.46 2.66
C LEU A 327 0.67 8.90 2.12
N ASN A 328 0.50 9.13 0.81
CA ASN A 328 0.90 10.41 0.19
C ASN A 328 -0.30 11.24 -0.27
N PRO A 329 -0.49 12.48 0.24
CA PRO A 329 -1.52 13.42 -0.23
C PRO A 329 -1.55 13.67 -1.74
N THR A 330 -0.38 13.55 -2.37
CA THR A 330 -0.13 13.87 -3.78
C THR A 330 -0.35 12.68 -4.73
N ILE A 331 -0.57 11.46 -4.23
CA ILE A 331 -0.91 10.31 -5.07
C ILE A 331 -2.42 10.17 -5.13
N SER A 332 -2.99 10.39 -6.32
CA SER A 332 -4.45 10.32 -6.56
C SER A 332 -4.89 9.01 -7.22
N ALA A 333 -3.95 8.23 -7.75
CA ALA A 333 -4.18 6.91 -8.33
C ALA A 333 -2.89 6.06 -8.38
N VAL A 334 -2.98 4.73 -8.51
CA VAL A 334 -1.81 3.85 -8.67
C VAL A 334 -2.00 2.75 -9.72
N ALA A 335 -0.94 2.46 -10.49
CA ALA A 335 -0.92 1.37 -11.45
C ALA A 335 0.35 0.52 -11.30
N ILE A 336 0.30 -0.54 -10.46
CA ILE A 336 1.48 -1.26 -9.97
C ILE A 336 1.50 -2.73 -10.45
N VAL A 337 2.32 -3.05 -11.46
CA VAL A 337 2.49 -4.45 -11.93
C VAL A 337 3.74 -5.09 -11.31
N GLY A 338 3.51 -5.95 -10.31
CA GLY A 338 4.55 -6.81 -9.71
C GLY A 338 5.02 -7.94 -10.65
N CYS A 339 6.26 -8.41 -10.48
CA CYS A 339 6.76 -9.55 -11.29
C CYS A 339 7.68 -10.56 -10.59
N CYS A 340 8.22 -10.24 -9.40
CA CYS A 340 9.22 -11.07 -8.71
C CYS A 340 8.96 -11.15 -7.20
N TYR A 341 8.18 -12.13 -6.76
CA TYR A 341 7.82 -12.32 -5.35
C TYR A 341 8.96 -12.87 -4.48
N ASN A 342 9.99 -13.48 -5.09
CA ASN A 342 11.18 -14.00 -4.40
C ASN A 342 11.99 -12.93 -3.61
N LEU A 343 11.73 -11.63 -3.83
CA LEU A 343 12.37 -10.52 -3.10
C LEU A 343 11.42 -9.83 -2.10
N MET A 344 10.24 -10.40 -1.86
CA MET A 344 9.25 -9.95 -0.88
C MET A 344 9.66 -10.43 0.53
N THR A 345 9.44 -9.61 1.56
CA THR A 345 9.63 -10.00 2.98
C THR A 345 8.33 -10.52 3.60
N GLU A 346 8.36 -10.93 4.88
CA GLU A 346 7.20 -11.46 5.62
C GLU A 346 6.91 -10.60 6.86
N LYS A 347 5.64 -10.22 7.05
CA LYS A 347 5.09 -9.53 8.23
C LYS A 347 4.98 -10.48 9.42
N LEU A 348 4.51 -11.71 9.18
CA LEU A 348 4.16 -12.66 10.22
C LEU A 348 5.37 -13.41 10.81
N GLY A 349 5.39 -13.55 12.13
CA GLY A 349 6.41 -14.29 12.89
C GLY A 349 5.87 -15.56 13.58
N PRO A 350 6.74 -16.48 14.06
CA PRO A 350 8.14 -16.62 13.66
C PRO A 350 8.29 -16.91 12.15
N PRO A 351 9.51 -16.86 11.59
CA PRO A 351 9.73 -17.11 10.16
C PRO A 351 9.11 -18.43 9.70
N THR A 352 8.81 -18.54 8.40
CA THR A 352 8.14 -19.70 7.78
C THR A 352 8.88 -21.03 7.88
N TYR A 353 9.85 -21.25 8.75
CA TYR A 353 10.47 -22.56 9.01
C TYR A 353 9.60 -23.52 9.87
N LYS A 354 8.37 -23.12 10.25
CA LYS A 354 7.48 -23.84 11.20
C LYS A 354 6.07 -24.29 10.75
N PRO A 355 5.53 -24.02 9.54
CA PRO A 355 4.30 -24.67 9.07
C PRO A 355 4.45 -26.20 9.00
N PRO A 356 3.35 -26.99 8.97
CA PRO A 356 3.44 -28.41 8.67
C PRO A 356 4.16 -28.66 7.32
N PHE A 357 4.77 -29.84 7.20
CA PHE A 357 5.54 -30.30 6.01
C PHE A 357 6.84 -29.52 5.69
N HIS A 358 7.32 -28.63 6.56
CA HIS A 358 8.56 -27.88 6.34
C HIS A 358 9.85 -28.67 6.63
N ARG A 359 10.83 -28.56 5.71
CA ARG A 359 12.14 -29.20 5.80
C ARG A 359 13.20 -28.36 6.53
N PRO A 360 14.12 -28.99 7.28
CA PRO A 360 15.22 -28.28 7.96
C PRO A 360 16.09 -27.39 7.07
N SER A 361 16.33 -27.76 5.79
CA SER A 361 17.11 -26.92 4.87
C SER A 361 16.29 -25.87 4.11
N LEU A 362 15.03 -25.60 4.47
CA LEU A 362 14.25 -24.51 3.87
C LEU A 362 14.67 -23.11 4.35
N GLN A 363 15.88 -22.98 4.93
CA GLN A 363 16.68 -21.78 4.71
C GLN A 363 17.13 -21.75 3.24
N PRO A 364 16.56 -20.88 2.39
CA PRO A 364 17.00 -20.77 1.00
C PRO A 364 18.49 -20.45 0.94
N ILE A 365 19.21 -21.18 0.09
CA ILE A 365 20.66 -21.00 -0.13
C ILE A 365 20.97 -19.62 -0.71
N ASN A 366 20.03 -19.08 -1.50
CA ASN A 366 20.04 -17.72 -2.03
C ASN A 366 19.18 -16.77 -1.19
N GLY A 367 18.88 -17.15 0.05
CA GLY A 367 18.13 -16.35 0.99
C GLY A 367 18.88 -15.09 1.38
N ARG A 368 18.11 -14.04 1.68
CA ARG A 368 18.66 -12.99 2.54
C ARG A 368 18.99 -13.62 3.90
N VAL A 369 20.05 -13.11 4.55
CA VAL A 369 20.53 -13.56 5.87
C VAL A 369 19.35 -13.72 6.83
N VAL A 370 19.36 -14.73 7.70
CA VAL A 370 18.31 -15.07 8.70
C VAL A 370 17.63 -13.83 9.31
N ARG A 371 18.40 -12.80 9.68
CA ARG A 371 17.97 -11.43 10.04
C ARG A 371 16.79 -10.85 9.24
N GLU A 372 16.69 -11.11 7.94
CA GLU A 372 15.66 -10.56 7.03
C GLU A 372 14.39 -11.42 7.00
N SER A 373 14.46 -12.73 7.28
CA SER A 373 13.27 -13.56 7.52
C SER A 373 12.76 -13.43 8.95
N GLU A 374 13.65 -13.16 9.91
CA GLU A 374 13.33 -12.81 11.30
C GLU A 374 12.88 -11.35 11.49
N ARG A 375 12.99 -10.52 10.45
CA ARG A 375 12.71 -9.08 10.50
C ARG A 375 11.26 -8.75 10.89
N ARG A 376 10.30 -9.68 10.66
CA ARG A 376 8.85 -9.48 10.84
C ARG A 376 8.41 -8.14 10.26
N ASP A 377 8.78 -7.95 9.00
CA ASP A 377 8.75 -6.66 8.31
C ASP A 377 7.30 -6.18 8.18
N PRO A 378 6.88 -5.09 8.87
CA PRO A 378 5.49 -4.64 8.86
C PRO A 378 4.95 -4.30 7.46
N GLN A 379 5.85 -4.10 6.50
CA GLN A 379 5.55 -3.76 5.11
C GLN A 379 5.71 -4.97 4.16
N GLY A 380 6.06 -6.14 4.69
CA GLY A 380 6.13 -7.42 3.98
C GLY A 380 4.75 -8.01 3.65
N PHE A 381 4.72 -9.32 3.37
CA PHE A 381 3.50 -10.08 3.13
C PHE A 381 3.04 -10.82 4.41
N PRO A 382 1.73 -10.93 4.69
CA PRO A 382 0.63 -10.27 3.99
C PRO A 382 0.60 -8.76 4.25
N MET A 383 0.11 -7.99 3.28
CA MET A 383 -0.21 -6.58 3.45
C MET A 383 -1.55 -6.41 4.17
N SER A 384 -2.55 -7.19 3.74
CA SER A 384 -3.92 -7.15 4.25
C SER A 384 -4.06 -7.76 5.63
N GLU A 385 -4.96 -7.23 6.45
CA GLU A 385 -5.23 -7.79 7.77
C GLU A 385 -6.08 -9.07 7.69
N ARG A 386 -6.95 -9.18 6.69
CA ARG A 386 -7.72 -10.39 6.37
C ARG A 386 -6.84 -11.62 6.12
N LEU A 387 -5.64 -11.46 5.55
CA LEU A 387 -4.67 -12.55 5.40
C LEU A 387 -3.65 -12.60 6.56
N SER A 388 -3.40 -11.49 7.25
CA SER A 388 -2.51 -11.46 8.42
C SER A 388 -3.09 -12.19 9.62
N SER A 389 -4.41 -12.12 9.81
CA SER A 389 -5.15 -12.67 10.95
C SER A 389 -5.81 -14.03 10.69
N TYR A 390 -5.85 -14.51 9.44
CA TYR A 390 -6.58 -15.71 9.01
C TYR A 390 -6.34 -16.94 9.92
N GLU A 391 -7.41 -17.56 10.42
CA GLU A 391 -7.41 -18.67 11.40
C GLU A 391 -6.47 -18.46 12.61
N GLY A 392 -6.26 -17.20 13.01
CA GLY A 392 -5.42 -16.81 14.16
C GLY A 392 -3.91 -16.95 13.94
N HIS A 393 -3.46 -17.42 12.77
CA HIS A 393 -2.04 -17.60 12.44
C HIS A 393 -1.59 -16.90 11.14
N GLY A 394 -2.54 -16.46 10.32
CA GLY A 394 -2.33 -15.80 9.04
C GLY A 394 -1.82 -16.72 7.92
N ILE A 395 -2.02 -16.29 6.68
CA ILE A 395 -1.47 -16.93 5.48
C ILE A 395 0.02 -16.59 5.36
N ARG A 396 0.86 -17.60 5.11
CA ARG A 396 2.31 -17.43 5.06
C ARG A 396 2.89 -18.10 3.82
N LEU A 397 3.74 -17.38 3.08
CA LEU A 397 4.32 -17.85 1.83
C LEU A 397 5.84 -17.96 1.95
N ASN A 398 6.34 -19.20 2.03
CA ASN A 398 7.77 -19.46 2.12
C ASN A 398 8.52 -19.05 0.82
N ILE A 399 9.85 -19.18 0.81
CA ILE A 399 10.66 -18.77 -0.35
C ILE A 399 10.35 -19.60 -1.61
N THR A 400 10.08 -20.89 -1.47
CA THR A 400 9.74 -21.80 -2.57
C THR A 400 8.41 -21.39 -3.19
N ALA A 401 7.37 -21.13 -2.38
CA ALA A 401 6.11 -20.54 -2.83
C ALA A 401 6.34 -19.30 -3.70
N ARG A 402 7.07 -18.32 -3.16
CA ARG A 402 7.36 -17.03 -3.84
C ARG A 402 8.24 -17.18 -5.08
N MET A 403 9.17 -18.14 -5.11
CA MET A 403 10.00 -18.44 -6.29
C MET A 403 9.20 -19.15 -7.38
N MET A 404 8.26 -20.03 -7.00
CA MET A 404 7.42 -20.77 -7.94
C MET A 404 6.28 -19.90 -8.50
N ALA A 405 5.77 -18.93 -7.72
CA ALA A 405 4.86 -17.89 -8.22
C ALA A 405 5.50 -17.00 -9.31
N CYS A 406 6.83 -16.98 -9.43
CA CYS A 406 7.56 -16.33 -10.52
C CYS A 406 7.69 -17.20 -11.80
N GLN A 407 7.06 -18.38 -11.87
CA GLN A 407 7.04 -19.21 -13.09
C GLN A 407 5.89 -18.81 -14.04
N ALA A 408 5.89 -19.36 -15.25
CA ALA A 408 4.83 -19.17 -16.23
C ALA A 408 4.64 -20.44 -17.08
N PRO A 409 4.20 -21.56 -16.47
CA PRO A 409 4.27 -22.87 -17.11
C PRO A 409 3.36 -23.02 -18.35
N GLN A 410 2.31 -22.20 -18.49
CA GLN A 410 1.51 -22.09 -19.72
C GLN A 410 2.36 -21.75 -20.96
N ASN A 411 3.44 -20.99 -20.79
CA ASN A 411 4.36 -20.58 -21.86
C ASN A 411 5.55 -21.54 -22.04
N TRP A 412 5.64 -22.64 -21.27
CA TRP A 412 6.75 -23.58 -21.41
C TRP A 412 6.64 -24.39 -22.71
N THR A 413 7.72 -24.36 -23.50
CA THR A 413 7.91 -25.26 -24.63
C THR A 413 8.55 -26.58 -24.18
N GLU A 414 8.36 -27.65 -24.94
CA GLU A 414 8.99 -28.96 -24.71
C GLU A 414 10.51 -28.83 -24.50
N LYS A 415 11.18 -28.14 -25.42
CA LYS A 415 12.63 -27.96 -25.38
C LYS A 415 13.10 -27.20 -24.15
N GLU A 416 12.43 -26.10 -23.78
CA GLU A 416 12.81 -25.32 -22.60
C GLU A 416 12.55 -26.09 -21.31
N SER A 417 11.47 -26.87 -21.26
CA SER A 417 11.15 -27.78 -20.16
C SER A 417 12.24 -28.84 -19.98
N GLU A 418 12.65 -29.49 -21.07
CA GLU A 418 13.69 -30.53 -21.03
C GLU A 418 15.09 -29.96 -20.67
N ASP A 419 15.45 -28.79 -21.20
CA ASP A 419 16.64 -28.03 -20.79
C ASP A 419 16.59 -27.67 -19.30
N PHE A 420 15.40 -27.31 -18.79
CA PHE A 420 15.18 -26.92 -17.39
C PHE A 420 15.25 -28.13 -16.45
N PHE A 421 14.53 -29.20 -16.73
CA PHE A 421 14.51 -30.43 -15.92
C PHE A 421 15.90 -31.07 -15.86
N THR A 422 16.65 -31.07 -16.97
CA THR A 422 18.03 -31.59 -17.01
C THR A 422 18.96 -30.84 -16.04
N ARG A 423 18.82 -29.51 -15.91
CA ARG A 423 19.62 -28.71 -14.96
C ARG A 423 19.26 -29.00 -13.50
N HIS A 424 17.98 -29.25 -13.21
CA HIS A 424 17.49 -29.59 -11.87
C HIS A 424 17.90 -31.01 -11.48
N PHE A 425 17.81 -31.96 -12.42
CA PHE A 425 18.37 -33.31 -12.30
C PHE A 425 19.87 -33.28 -11.98
N TYR A 426 20.70 -32.58 -12.76
CA TYR A 426 22.13 -32.46 -12.46
C TYR A 426 22.40 -31.83 -11.07
N ARG A 427 21.62 -30.83 -10.63
CA ARG A 427 21.79 -30.25 -9.29
C ARG A 427 21.41 -31.21 -8.16
N ALA A 428 20.38 -32.03 -8.36
CA ALA A 428 19.93 -33.04 -7.41
C ALA A 428 20.93 -34.21 -7.29
N VAL A 429 21.39 -34.77 -8.42
CA VAL A 429 22.41 -35.84 -8.41
C VAL A 429 23.72 -35.33 -7.81
N LEU A 430 24.17 -34.10 -8.12
CA LEU A 430 25.34 -33.51 -7.47
C LEU A 430 25.18 -33.36 -5.94
N GLN A 431 23.99 -33.05 -5.44
CA GLN A 431 23.74 -33.04 -3.99
C GLN A 431 23.91 -34.44 -3.38
N LYS A 432 23.42 -35.48 -4.07
CA LYS A 432 23.58 -36.87 -3.62
C LYS A 432 25.05 -37.32 -3.67
N VAL A 433 25.81 -36.95 -4.70
CA VAL A 433 27.27 -37.18 -4.74
C VAL A 433 27.97 -36.48 -3.57
N PHE A 434 27.62 -35.23 -3.24
CA PHE A 434 28.17 -34.53 -2.07
C PHE A 434 27.81 -35.22 -0.75
N LEU A 435 26.61 -35.79 -0.61
CA LEU A 435 26.22 -36.56 0.58
C LEU A 435 27.02 -37.86 0.68
N ASP A 436 27.10 -38.63 -0.41
CA ASP A 436 27.74 -39.95 -0.43
C ASP A 436 29.28 -39.86 -0.33
N LYS A 437 29.89 -38.74 -0.75
CA LYS A 437 31.33 -38.44 -0.51
C LYS A 437 31.59 -37.70 0.82
N GLY A 438 30.55 -37.38 1.61
CA GLY A 438 30.69 -36.73 2.93
C GLY A 438 31.07 -35.24 2.91
N VAL A 439 30.81 -34.54 1.80
CA VAL A 439 30.92 -33.07 1.70
C VAL A 439 29.78 -32.38 2.48
N ILE A 440 28.63 -33.05 2.61
CA ILE A 440 27.47 -32.60 3.37
C ILE A 440 26.93 -33.73 4.24
N SER A 441 26.11 -33.35 5.23
CA SER A 441 25.45 -34.25 6.16
C SER A 441 23.94 -33.99 6.22
N HIS A 442 23.20 -34.87 6.88
CA HIS A 442 21.79 -34.67 7.18
C HIS A 442 21.58 -33.62 8.28
N VAL A 443 20.46 -32.91 8.18
CA VAL A 443 19.95 -31.95 9.17
C VAL A 443 18.54 -32.41 9.58
N ARG A 444 18.20 -32.26 10.86
CA ARG A 444 16.88 -32.56 11.44
C ARG A 444 16.36 -31.37 12.25
N LEU A 445 15.04 -31.26 12.38
CA LEU A 445 14.40 -30.22 13.20
C LEU A 445 14.13 -30.67 14.64
N ASP A 446 13.71 -31.92 14.83
CA ASP A 446 13.42 -32.54 16.12
C ASP A 446 14.15 -33.89 16.27
N GLU A 447 14.44 -34.28 17.52
CA GLU A 447 15.13 -35.56 17.82
C GLU A 447 14.18 -36.75 17.97
N ALA A 448 12.87 -36.52 18.15
CA ALA A 448 11.92 -37.53 18.63
C ALA A 448 11.51 -38.59 17.59
N ASP A 449 11.34 -38.20 16.32
CA ASP A 449 10.97 -39.11 15.23
C ASP A 449 11.53 -38.60 13.89
N ALA A 450 12.00 -39.50 13.03
CA ALA A 450 12.57 -39.15 11.73
C ALA A 450 11.56 -39.36 10.59
N THR A 451 11.02 -38.28 10.04
CA THR A 451 10.11 -38.29 8.88
C THR A 451 10.82 -37.73 7.63
N PRO A 452 10.35 -38.09 6.42
CA PRO A 452 10.87 -37.49 5.18
C PRO A 452 10.76 -35.96 5.15
N PHE A 453 9.81 -35.38 5.88
CA PHE A 453 9.57 -33.93 5.95
C PHE A 453 10.47 -33.22 6.96
N ASN A 454 10.75 -33.81 8.13
CA ASN A 454 11.60 -33.18 9.16
C ASN A 454 13.11 -33.48 9.03
N THR A 455 13.51 -34.19 7.96
CA THR A 455 14.91 -34.51 7.62
C THR A 455 15.29 -33.95 6.25
N SER A 456 16.51 -33.41 6.13
CA SER A 456 17.02 -32.75 4.92
C SER A 456 18.55 -32.83 4.84
N THR A 457 19.20 -32.12 3.91
CA THR A 457 20.67 -32.08 3.77
C THR A 457 21.26 -30.67 3.85
N ASN A 458 22.52 -30.59 4.31
CA ASN A 458 23.24 -29.32 4.36
C ASN A 458 23.42 -28.69 2.96
N PRO A 459 23.17 -27.38 2.80
CA PRO A 459 23.24 -26.70 1.51
C PRO A 459 24.67 -26.42 1.02
N VAL A 460 24.85 -26.38 -0.31
CA VAL A 460 26.09 -25.95 -0.99
C VAL A 460 25.77 -24.88 -2.03
N ILE A 461 26.44 -23.72 -1.92
CA ILE A 461 26.21 -22.56 -2.78
C ILE A 461 27.07 -22.67 -4.06
N ILE A 462 26.43 -22.96 -5.18
CA ILE A 462 27.11 -23.02 -6.50
C ILE A 462 26.82 -21.76 -7.31
N GLY A 463 25.58 -21.26 -7.29
CA GLY A 463 25.10 -20.20 -8.19
C GLY A 463 25.20 -20.59 -9.68
N SER A 464 25.05 -19.62 -10.58
CA SER A 464 25.06 -19.87 -12.03
C SER A 464 26.43 -20.38 -12.54
N LEU A 465 26.42 -21.42 -13.38
CA LEU A 465 27.58 -21.92 -14.12
C LEU A 465 27.57 -21.42 -15.58
N ARG A 466 28.68 -21.62 -16.31
CA ARG A 466 28.77 -21.30 -17.75
C ARG A 466 27.90 -22.28 -18.56
N LYS A 467 27.38 -21.86 -19.72
CA LYS A 467 26.51 -22.72 -20.58
C LYS A 467 27.14 -24.08 -20.91
N SER A 468 28.46 -24.14 -21.13
CA SER A 468 29.19 -25.39 -21.39
C SER A 468 29.15 -26.39 -20.23
N CYS A 469 28.98 -25.94 -18.99
CA CYS A 469 28.85 -26.81 -17.82
C CYS A 469 27.52 -27.57 -17.77
N TYR A 470 26.56 -27.31 -18.66
CA TYR A 470 25.30 -28.04 -18.72
C TYR A 470 25.24 -29.04 -19.90
N ALA A 471 26.33 -29.23 -20.64
CA ALA A 471 26.37 -30.14 -21.79
C ALA A 471 26.36 -31.64 -21.40
N SER A 472 26.81 -31.98 -20.20
CA SER A 472 26.77 -33.33 -19.62
C SER A 472 26.86 -33.23 -18.09
N PHE A 473 26.52 -34.31 -17.36
CA PHE A 473 26.68 -34.32 -15.90
C PHE A 473 28.16 -34.16 -15.49
N GLY A 474 29.09 -34.80 -16.20
CA GLY A 474 30.54 -34.61 -16.01
C GLY A 474 30.97 -33.14 -16.10
N ALA A 475 30.54 -32.42 -17.15
CA ALA A 475 30.82 -30.99 -17.29
C ALA A 475 30.19 -30.14 -16.18
N TYR A 476 29.07 -30.59 -15.61
CA TYR A 476 28.39 -29.93 -14.50
C TYR A 476 29.14 -30.14 -13.17
N VAL A 477 29.49 -31.38 -12.83
CA VAL A 477 30.23 -31.73 -11.61
C VAL A 477 31.59 -31.03 -11.60
N ARG A 478 32.39 -31.17 -12.67
CA ARG A 478 33.71 -30.53 -12.78
C ARG A 478 33.60 -29.00 -12.72
N GLY A 479 32.59 -28.41 -13.38
CA GLY A 479 32.32 -26.98 -13.34
C GLY A 479 31.90 -26.44 -11.96
N ALA A 480 31.11 -27.21 -11.21
CA ALA A 480 30.71 -26.88 -9.85
C ALA A 480 31.87 -26.97 -8.86
N VAL A 481 32.60 -28.10 -8.87
CA VAL A 481 33.77 -28.31 -7.98
C VAL A 481 34.83 -27.25 -8.23
N ALA A 482 35.15 -26.93 -9.50
CA ALA A 482 36.09 -25.86 -9.85
C ALA A 482 35.64 -24.47 -9.37
N LYS A 483 34.34 -24.18 -9.34
CA LYS A 483 33.81 -22.89 -8.88
C LYS A 483 33.81 -22.76 -7.35
N ILE A 484 33.53 -23.84 -6.62
CA ILE A 484 33.60 -23.84 -5.14
C ILE A 484 35.06 -23.71 -4.70
N THR A 485 35.96 -24.53 -5.27
CA THR A 485 37.37 -24.61 -4.86
C THR A 485 38.24 -23.42 -5.28
N THR A 486 37.71 -22.50 -6.11
CA THR A 486 38.33 -21.20 -6.45
C THR A 486 37.63 -19.98 -5.83
N GLY A 487 36.56 -20.17 -5.05
CA GLY A 487 35.82 -19.09 -4.39
C GLY A 487 36.52 -18.56 -3.13
N VAL A 488 36.71 -17.24 -3.04
CA VAL A 488 37.47 -16.55 -1.97
C VAL A 488 36.85 -16.68 -0.56
N HIS A 489 35.58 -17.08 -0.45
CA HIS A 489 34.81 -17.07 0.81
C HIS A 489 33.92 -18.30 1.01
N SER A 490 34.42 -19.53 0.82
CA SER A 490 33.67 -20.74 1.25
C SER A 490 34.44 -21.60 2.24
N THR A 491 33.86 -21.79 3.43
CA THR A 491 34.31 -22.74 4.47
C THR A 491 34.25 -24.20 4.01
N GLN A 492 33.55 -24.47 2.91
CA GLN A 492 33.45 -25.78 2.26
C GLN A 492 34.55 -26.01 1.21
N ALA A 493 35.38 -25.00 0.86
CA ALA A 493 36.35 -25.10 -0.23
C ALA A 493 37.33 -26.28 -0.06
N ASP A 494 37.89 -26.44 1.14
CA ASP A 494 38.92 -27.44 1.40
C ASP A 494 38.32 -28.84 1.64
N LEU A 495 37.13 -28.93 2.25
CA LEU A 495 36.39 -30.19 2.34
C LEU A 495 35.98 -30.71 0.95
N VAL A 496 35.57 -29.82 0.04
CA VAL A 496 35.31 -30.17 -1.37
C VAL A 496 36.62 -30.56 -2.08
N ARG A 497 37.73 -29.87 -1.82
CA ARG A 497 39.04 -30.20 -2.40
C ARG A 497 39.53 -31.59 -1.96
N GLU A 498 39.32 -31.93 -0.70
CA GLU A 498 39.62 -33.25 -0.11
C GLU A 498 38.70 -34.34 -0.68
N ARG A 499 37.37 -34.17 -0.56
CA ARG A 499 36.39 -35.24 -0.84
C ARG A 499 35.97 -35.38 -2.30
N MET A 500 36.19 -34.36 -3.12
CA MET A 500 35.89 -34.35 -4.56
C MET A 500 37.14 -34.22 -5.44
N GLY A 501 38.35 -34.20 -4.85
CA GLY A 501 39.59 -34.13 -5.62
C GLY A 501 39.87 -35.41 -6.43
N GLU A 502 39.55 -36.58 -5.86
CA GLU A 502 39.85 -37.90 -6.42
C GLU A 502 38.70 -38.52 -7.24
N ILE A 503 37.55 -37.84 -7.36
CA ILE A 503 36.38 -38.37 -8.10
C ILE A 503 36.72 -38.58 -9.58
N THR A 504 36.52 -39.79 -10.10
CA THR A 504 36.82 -40.12 -11.50
C THR A 504 35.66 -39.80 -12.44
N ASP A 505 35.88 -39.74 -13.75
CA ASP A 505 34.77 -39.49 -14.70
C ASP A 505 33.87 -40.73 -14.86
N GLU A 506 34.39 -41.94 -14.60
CA GLU A 506 33.62 -43.19 -14.49
C GLU A 506 32.68 -43.17 -13.28
N GLU A 507 33.17 -42.78 -12.09
CA GLU A 507 32.30 -42.62 -10.92
C GLU A 507 31.15 -41.63 -11.21
N ILE A 508 31.45 -40.51 -11.87
CA ILE A 508 30.44 -39.50 -12.23
C ILE A 508 29.41 -40.08 -13.23
N ALA A 509 29.86 -40.88 -14.21
CA ALA A 509 28.98 -41.55 -15.16
C ALA A 509 28.06 -42.59 -14.49
N ASP A 510 28.57 -43.35 -13.52
CA ASP A 510 27.77 -44.30 -12.73
C ASP A 510 26.67 -43.60 -11.91
N TYR A 511 26.95 -42.42 -11.33
CA TYR A 511 25.92 -41.60 -10.69
C TYR A 511 24.89 -41.10 -11.71
N GLU A 512 25.29 -40.66 -12.90
CA GLU A 512 24.31 -40.25 -13.92
C GLU A 512 23.42 -41.44 -14.33
N ALA A 513 24.02 -42.59 -14.65
CA ALA A 513 23.31 -43.79 -15.08
C ALA A 513 22.31 -44.29 -14.03
N ARG A 514 22.70 -44.32 -12.75
CA ARG A 514 21.87 -44.78 -11.63
C ARG A 514 20.63 -43.92 -11.41
N TYR A 515 20.76 -42.60 -11.50
CA TYR A 515 19.66 -41.68 -11.21
C TYR A 515 18.88 -41.22 -12.46
N ARG A 516 19.41 -41.38 -13.68
CA ARG A 516 18.76 -40.95 -14.94
C ARG A 516 17.30 -41.43 -15.08
N PRO A 517 16.90 -42.67 -14.73
CA PRO A 517 15.49 -43.08 -14.78
C PRO A 517 14.59 -42.21 -13.87
N ARG A 518 15.11 -41.80 -12.71
CA ARG A 518 14.43 -40.98 -11.70
C ARG A 518 14.33 -39.49 -12.09
N LYS A 519 14.85 -39.08 -13.25
CA LYS A 519 14.61 -37.73 -13.82
C LYS A 519 13.11 -37.45 -14.00
N ARG A 520 12.32 -38.49 -14.35
CA ARG A 520 10.83 -38.45 -14.40
C ARG A 520 10.23 -37.83 -13.15
N GLU A 521 10.67 -38.29 -11.99
CA GLU A 521 10.15 -37.89 -10.68
C GLU A 521 10.30 -36.37 -10.46
N ILE A 522 11.45 -35.81 -10.84
CA ILE A 522 11.74 -34.37 -10.78
C ILE A 522 10.85 -33.59 -11.75
N SER A 523 10.73 -34.03 -13.01
CA SER A 523 9.92 -33.36 -14.02
C SER A 523 8.44 -33.27 -13.61
N VAL A 524 7.88 -34.35 -13.05
CA VAL A 524 6.52 -34.37 -12.53
C VAL A 524 6.34 -33.36 -11.41
N VAL A 525 7.10 -33.52 -10.31
CA VAL A 525 6.88 -32.71 -9.10
C VAL A 525 7.07 -31.24 -9.44
N TRP A 526 8.10 -30.89 -10.22
CA TRP A 526 8.35 -29.50 -10.58
C TRP A 526 7.26 -28.89 -11.48
N SER A 527 6.63 -29.69 -12.35
CA SER A 527 5.47 -29.25 -13.14
C SER A 527 4.26 -28.99 -12.24
N LEU A 528 3.98 -29.90 -11.30
CA LEU A 528 2.93 -29.73 -10.28
C LEU A 528 3.18 -28.51 -9.37
N MET A 529 4.42 -28.28 -8.92
CA MET A 529 4.81 -27.10 -8.14
C MET A 529 4.56 -25.80 -8.92
N ALA A 530 4.98 -25.75 -10.19
CA ALA A 530 4.85 -24.55 -11.03
C ALA A 530 3.38 -24.24 -11.36
N PHE A 531 2.59 -25.27 -11.63
CA PHE A 531 1.15 -25.16 -11.84
C PHE A 531 0.41 -24.72 -10.57
N SER A 532 0.67 -25.37 -9.44
CA SER A 532 0.05 -25.03 -8.14
C SER A 532 0.36 -23.60 -7.71
N ALA A 533 1.55 -23.08 -8.02
CA ALA A 533 1.96 -21.73 -7.66
C ALA A 533 1.21 -20.61 -8.40
N CYS A 534 0.36 -20.90 -9.39
CA CYS A 534 -0.60 -19.94 -9.92
C CYS A 534 -1.62 -19.48 -8.85
N VAL A 535 -1.96 -20.34 -7.89
CA VAL A 535 -2.77 -19.99 -6.70
C VAL A 535 -1.95 -19.14 -5.72
N VAL A 536 -0.63 -19.38 -5.60
CA VAL A 536 0.26 -18.54 -4.76
C VAL A 536 0.35 -17.11 -5.29
N GLU A 537 0.49 -16.92 -6.61
CA GLU A 537 0.42 -15.56 -7.18
C GLU A 537 -0.97 -14.93 -7.00
N SER A 538 -2.03 -15.74 -7.08
CA SER A 538 -3.41 -15.27 -6.84
C SER A 538 -3.61 -14.79 -5.40
N LEU A 539 -3.07 -15.50 -4.40
CA LEU A 539 -3.04 -15.05 -3.00
C LEU A 539 -2.32 -13.71 -2.83
N ILE A 540 -1.16 -13.51 -3.50
CA ILE A 540 -0.38 -12.26 -3.39
C ILE A 540 -1.10 -11.07 -4.07
N VAL A 541 -1.87 -11.32 -5.13
CA VAL A 541 -2.65 -10.27 -5.79
C VAL A 541 -3.93 -9.95 -5.01
N VAL A 542 -4.60 -10.97 -4.46
CA VAL A 542 -5.75 -10.82 -3.55
C VAL A 542 -5.35 -10.08 -2.29
N ASP A 543 -4.19 -10.37 -1.68
CA ASP A 543 -3.63 -9.64 -0.53
C ASP A 543 -3.53 -8.12 -0.76
N ARG A 544 -3.14 -7.73 -1.97
CA ARG A 544 -2.93 -6.33 -2.36
C ARG A 544 -4.23 -5.60 -2.64
N TRP A 545 -5.16 -6.30 -3.28
CA TRP A 545 -6.51 -5.81 -3.50
C TRP A 545 -7.27 -5.66 -2.17
N LEU A 546 -7.20 -6.68 -1.31
CA LEU A 546 -7.76 -6.64 0.05
C LEU A 546 -7.14 -5.52 0.88
N PHE A 547 -5.81 -5.34 0.85
CA PHE A 547 -5.17 -4.24 1.58
C PHE A 547 -5.78 -2.89 1.20
N LEU A 548 -5.95 -2.59 -0.10
CA LEU A 548 -6.63 -1.35 -0.48
C LEU A 548 -8.11 -1.34 -0.10
N ARG A 549 -8.87 -2.44 -0.27
CA ARG A 549 -10.28 -2.52 0.18
C ARG A 549 -10.43 -2.26 1.68
N GLU A 550 -9.51 -2.76 2.50
CA GLU A 550 -9.43 -2.49 3.94
C GLU A 550 -9.11 -1.02 4.22
N GLN A 551 -8.27 -0.38 3.39
CA GLN A 551 -8.08 1.08 3.41
C GLN A 551 -9.26 1.84 2.77
N GLY A 552 -10.46 1.27 2.69
CA GLY A 552 -11.65 1.81 2.01
C GLY A 552 -11.99 3.26 2.34
N GLU A 553 -11.67 3.71 3.55
CA GLU A 553 -11.71 5.13 3.91
C GLU A 553 -10.90 6.02 2.94
N LEU A 554 -9.67 5.63 2.65
CA LEU A 554 -8.83 6.24 1.60
C LEU A 554 -9.05 5.58 0.22
N VAL A 555 -9.99 4.62 0.04
CA VAL A 555 -10.09 3.75 -1.15
C VAL A 555 -11.54 3.50 -1.67
N ARG A 556 -11.79 3.85 -2.95
CA ARG A 556 -13.11 4.01 -3.60
C ARG A 556 -13.38 2.93 -4.65
N ASP A 557 -12.42 2.72 -5.54
CA ASP A 557 -12.52 1.82 -6.70
C ASP A 557 -11.27 0.94 -6.79
N ALA A 558 -11.19 -0.09 -5.96
CA ALA A 558 -10.11 -1.07 -6.03
C ALA A 558 -10.54 -2.27 -6.89
N TRP A 559 -9.87 -2.49 -8.02
CA TRP A 559 -10.08 -3.66 -8.89
C TRP A 559 -8.76 -4.21 -9.43
N VAL A 560 -8.80 -5.43 -9.96
CA VAL A 560 -7.68 -6.11 -10.60
C VAL A 560 -8.08 -6.51 -12.02
N GLU A 561 -7.27 -6.19 -13.03
CA GLU A 561 -7.52 -6.58 -14.43
C GLU A 561 -6.23 -7.02 -15.17
N SER A 562 -6.38 -7.69 -16.31
CA SER A 562 -5.25 -8.16 -17.13
C SER A 562 -4.77 -7.11 -18.13
N VAL A 563 -3.61 -6.49 -17.90
CA VAL A 563 -3.06 -5.41 -18.77
C VAL A 563 -2.13 -5.88 -19.91
N PHE A 564 -1.76 -7.18 -19.97
CA PHE A 564 -0.88 -7.77 -21.00
C PHE A 564 -1.38 -9.14 -21.49
N ASP A 565 -1.13 -9.46 -22.77
CA ASP A 565 -1.14 -10.85 -23.27
C ASP A 565 -0.13 -11.68 -22.48
N TYR A 566 -0.62 -12.73 -21.81
CA TYR A 566 0.15 -13.66 -21.00
C TYR A 566 1.32 -14.31 -21.76
N ARG A 567 1.16 -14.58 -23.06
CA ARG A 567 2.16 -15.26 -23.90
C ARG A 567 3.43 -14.43 -24.05
N GLU A 568 3.27 -13.11 -24.19
CA GLU A 568 4.38 -12.14 -24.22
C GLU A 568 4.79 -11.74 -22.79
N SER A 569 3.83 -11.39 -21.91
CA SER A 569 4.11 -11.16 -20.49
C SER A 569 3.09 -11.73 -19.49
N PRO A 570 3.47 -12.77 -18.71
CA PRO A 570 2.54 -13.53 -17.87
C PRO A 570 2.22 -12.92 -16.48
N ARG A 571 2.69 -11.71 -16.15
CA ARG A 571 2.32 -10.97 -14.92
C ARG A 571 1.75 -9.61 -15.29
N ASN A 572 0.48 -9.38 -14.97
CA ASN A 572 -0.34 -8.41 -15.69
C ASN A 572 -1.50 -7.78 -14.88
N LEU A 573 -1.38 -7.49 -13.56
CA LEU A 573 -2.50 -7.19 -12.60
C LEU A 573 -2.29 -5.88 -11.75
N VAL A 574 -3.34 -5.14 -11.24
CA VAL A 574 -3.37 -3.66 -10.80
C VAL A 574 -4.46 -3.22 -9.70
N VAL A 575 -4.66 -1.93 -9.18
CA VAL A 575 -5.61 -1.42 -8.04
C VAL A 575 -5.83 0.17 -7.74
N ASP A 576 -6.93 0.76 -7.08
CA ASP A 576 -7.19 2.28 -6.78
C ASP A 576 -8.25 2.87 -5.67
N GLY A 577 -8.35 4.21 -5.27
CA GLY A 577 -9.37 4.90 -4.28
C GLY A 577 -9.64 6.31 -3.46
N THR A 578 -10.77 6.59 -2.65
CA THR A 578 -11.22 7.80 -1.74
C THR A 578 -12.49 7.75 -0.70
N PHE A 579 -12.72 8.75 0.26
CA PHE A 579 -13.66 8.94 1.50
C PHE A 579 -15.06 9.77 1.45
N ALA A 580 -15.84 10.04 2.57
CA ALA A 580 -17.16 10.83 2.63
C ALA A 580 -17.71 11.50 4.00
N LEU A 581 -18.81 12.32 3.98
CA LEU A 581 -19.53 13.04 5.12
C LEU A 581 -21.08 13.18 4.94
N ILE A 582 -21.91 13.26 6.01
CA ILE A 582 -23.41 13.31 5.98
C ILE A 582 -24.08 14.28 7.01
N HIS A 583 -25.13 15.04 6.60
CA HIS A 583 -26.07 15.82 7.43
C HIS A 583 -27.49 15.21 7.49
N ILE A 584 -28.10 15.11 8.68
CA ILE A 584 -29.47 14.65 8.94
C ILE A 584 -30.22 15.64 9.87
N PRO A 585 -31.39 16.18 9.49
CA PRO A 585 -32.25 16.99 10.36
C PRO A 585 -32.83 16.22 11.56
N LEU A 586 -33.02 16.90 12.70
CA LEU A 586 -33.56 16.29 13.91
C LEU A 586 -34.98 15.71 13.75
N ASP A 587 -35.83 16.30 12.90
CA ASP A 587 -37.17 15.73 12.65
C ASP A 587 -37.15 14.37 11.94
N LEU A 588 -35.99 13.97 11.40
CA LEU A 588 -35.74 12.68 10.77
C LEU A 588 -34.88 11.74 11.63
N TYR A 589 -34.36 12.17 12.79
CA TYR A 589 -33.55 11.32 13.67
C TYR A 589 -34.22 9.97 14.02
N PRO A 590 -35.52 9.88 14.35
CA PRO A 590 -36.17 8.59 14.62
C PRO A 590 -36.14 7.62 13.44
N THR A 591 -36.07 8.12 12.21
CA THR A 591 -35.97 7.33 10.98
C THR A 591 -34.54 6.85 10.72
N PHE A 592 -33.54 7.69 11.01
CA PHE A 592 -32.12 7.35 10.85
C PHE A 592 -31.50 6.64 12.05
N LEU A 593 -32.20 6.56 13.20
CA LEU A 593 -31.72 5.84 14.40
C LEU A 593 -31.31 4.39 14.08
N GLN A 594 -32.01 3.71 13.16
CA GLN A 594 -31.59 2.37 12.71
C GLN A 594 -30.24 2.42 11.97
N PRO A 595 -30.07 3.12 10.82
CA PRO A 595 -28.75 3.32 10.18
C PRO A 595 -27.62 3.76 11.13
N ILE A 596 -27.91 4.64 12.10
CA ILE A 596 -26.95 5.14 13.11
C ILE A 596 -26.54 4.04 14.11
N LEU A 597 -27.47 3.17 14.52
CA LEU A 597 -27.13 1.99 15.31
C LEU A 597 -26.40 0.94 14.46
N GLN A 598 -26.63 0.91 13.15
CA GLN A 598 -25.96 -0.02 12.23
C GLN A 598 -24.51 0.35 11.92
N THR A 599 -24.06 1.59 12.12
CA THR A 599 -22.63 1.95 12.08
C THR A 599 -21.88 1.58 13.36
N LEU A 600 -22.59 1.29 14.47
CA LEU A 600 -22.00 1.00 15.79
C LEU A 600 -22.15 -0.46 16.25
N LEU A 601 -23.00 -1.27 15.60
CA LEU A 601 -23.35 -2.63 16.03
C LEU A 601 -23.14 -3.67 14.92
N PRO A 602 -22.69 -4.89 15.24
CA PRO A 602 -22.40 -5.93 14.25
C PRO A 602 -23.65 -6.43 13.52
N GLN A 603 -23.61 -6.37 12.18
CA GLN A 603 -24.76 -6.67 11.31
C GLN A 603 -24.98 -8.18 11.10
N SER A 604 -25.69 -8.82 12.03
CA SER A 604 -25.96 -10.26 11.97
C SER A 604 -27.02 -10.68 10.93
N GLN A 605 -28.17 -9.98 10.86
CA GLN A 605 -29.34 -10.45 10.09
C GLN A 605 -29.46 -9.91 8.64
N LEU A 606 -28.61 -8.97 8.22
CA LEU A 606 -28.55 -8.54 6.82
C LEU A 606 -27.64 -9.49 6.03
N SER A 607 -28.21 -10.59 5.55
CA SER A 607 -27.51 -11.64 4.76
C SER A 607 -27.30 -11.29 3.28
N SER A 608 -27.47 -10.01 2.91
CA SER A 608 -27.43 -9.51 1.53
C SER A 608 -26.68 -8.17 1.40
N LEU A 609 -25.83 -7.85 2.38
CA LEU A 609 -24.92 -6.69 2.36
C LEU A 609 -23.48 -7.17 2.55
N ASP A 610 -22.55 -6.34 2.07
CA ASP A 610 -21.17 -6.73 1.80
C ASP A 610 -20.36 -7.12 3.05
N SER A 611 -19.32 -7.94 2.86
CA SER A 611 -18.46 -8.42 3.96
C SER A 611 -17.71 -7.27 4.64
N ASP A 612 -17.30 -6.26 3.88
CA ASP A 612 -16.51 -5.12 4.38
C ASP A 612 -17.24 -4.36 5.50
N LEU A 613 -18.56 -4.17 5.34
CA LEU A 613 -19.44 -3.55 6.34
C LEU A 613 -19.57 -4.37 7.63
N ARG A 614 -19.31 -5.68 7.55
CA ARG A 614 -19.32 -6.57 8.72
C ARG A 614 -18.03 -6.42 9.53
N SER A 615 -16.84 -6.38 8.92
CA SER A 615 -15.59 -6.13 9.69
C SER A 615 -15.60 -4.77 10.36
N LEU A 616 -15.99 -3.71 9.64
CA LEU A 616 -16.14 -2.35 10.19
C LEU A 616 -17.09 -2.27 11.40
N THR A 617 -17.95 -3.27 11.63
CA THR A 617 -18.87 -3.32 12.78
C THR A 617 -18.60 -4.49 13.76
N LEU A 618 -17.70 -5.41 13.42
CA LEU A 618 -17.30 -6.57 14.24
C LEU A 618 -15.94 -6.39 14.93
N ASP A 619 -15.07 -5.53 14.42
CA ASP A 619 -13.69 -5.39 14.90
C ASP A 619 -13.47 -4.07 15.67
N SER A 620 -14.45 -3.15 15.68
CA SER A 620 -14.40 -1.80 16.29
C SER A 620 -13.31 -0.85 15.78
N HIS A 621 -12.43 -1.30 14.89
CA HIS A 621 -11.44 -0.48 14.20
C HIS A 621 -12.07 0.25 13.00
N HIS A 622 -12.77 1.36 13.28
CA HIS A 622 -13.00 2.41 12.28
C HIS A 622 -11.71 3.22 12.13
N GLY A 623 -11.29 3.57 10.92
CA GLY A 623 -10.21 4.55 10.73
C GLY A 623 -10.66 5.92 11.22
N PHE A 624 -11.87 6.34 10.80
CA PHE A 624 -12.62 7.42 11.43
C PHE A 624 -14.14 7.29 11.26
N LEU A 625 -14.84 7.23 12.40
CA LEU A 625 -16.30 7.39 12.52
C LEU A 625 -16.62 8.47 13.57
N ASN A 626 -17.33 9.52 13.18
CA ASN A 626 -17.94 10.47 14.12
C ASN A 626 -19.47 10.47 13.95
N ILE A 627 -20.19 10.47 15.08
CA ILE A 627 -21.65 10.61 15.14
C ILE A 627 -21.95 11.70 16.15
N SER A 628 -22.42 12.86 15.69
CA SER A 628 -22.70 14.03 16.52
C SER A 628 -24.17 14.43 16.45
N ILE A 629 -24.89 14.21 17.55
CA ILE A 629 -26.25 14.67 17.78
C ILE A 629 -26.18 15.98 18.57
N THR A 630 -26.84 17.00 18.05
CA THR A 630 -26.89 18.35 18.62
C THR A 630 -28.35 18.83 18.73
N PRO A 631 -28.63 19.96 19.39
CA PRO A 631 -29.96 20.59 19.39
C PRO A 631 -30.41 21.18 18.05
N ILE A 632 -29.60 21.07 16.99
CA ILE A 632 -29.87 21.60 15.65
C ILE A 632 -30.02 20.45 14.64
N GLU A 633 -29.10 19.48 14.68
CA GLU A 633 -28.96 18.42 13.68
C GLU A 633 -28.30 17.15 14.23
N VAL A 634 -28.29 16.11 13.39
CA VAL A 634 -27.35 14.98 13.50
C VAL A 634 -26.38 15.02 12.32
N SER A 635 -25.09 14.96 12.62
CA SER A 635 -23.97 14.94 11.67
C SER A 635 -23.22 13.62 11.79
N ILE A 636 -22.86 13.02 10.67
CA ILE A 636 -22.15 11.72 10.62
C ILE A 636 -20.98 11.82 9.65
N VAL A 637 -19.79 11.46 10.13
CA VAL A 637 -18.61 11.23 9.28
C VAL A 637 -18.37 9.73 9.24
N CYS A 638 -18.30 9.14 8.05
CA CYS A 638 -17.97 7.73 7.89
C CYS A 638 -17.41 7.47 6.49
N HIS A 639 -16.71 6.35 6.33
CA HIS A 639 -16.34 5.79 5.03
C HIS A 639 -17.51 5.81 4.02
N THR A 640 -17.21 6.17 2.76
CA THR A 640 -18.11 6.18 1.60
C THR A 640 -18.96 4.92 1.45
N SER A 641 -18.42 3.73 1.80
CA SER A 641 -19.17 2.47 1.73
C SER A 641 -20.31 2.40 2.76
N LEU A 642 -20.09 2.86 3.99
CA LEU A 642 -21.13 2.98 5.02
C LEU A 642 -22.18 4.01 4.62
N ALA A 643 -21.76 5.16 4.07
CA ALA A 643 -22.68 6.18 3.57
C ALA A 643 -23.62 5.64 2.48
N THR A 644 -23.05 5.05 1.42
CA THR A 644 -23.80 4.50 0.27
C THR A 644 -24.61 3.24 0.60
N SER A 645 -24.19 2.45 1.59
CA SER A 645 -24.86 1.18 1.92
C SER A 645 -25.93 1.28 3.02
N LEU A 646 -25.80 2.24 3.95
CA LEU A 646 -26.73 2.39 5.08
C LEU A 646 -27.60 3.65 4.97
N PHE A 647 -27.05 4.77 4.49
CA PHE A 647 -27.74 6.05 4.52
C PHE A 647 -28.44 6.39 3.20
N ASP A 648 -27.81 6.19 2.05
CA ASP A 648 -28.46 6.45 0.75
C ASP A 648 -29.77 5.64 0.54
N PRO A 649 -29.87 4.34 0.94
CA PRO A 649 -31.14 3.60 0.87
C PRO A 649 -32.20 4.16 1.83
N ALA A 650 -31.79 4.62 3.02
CA ALA A 650 -32.69 5.24 3.98
C ALA A 650 -33.19 6.62 3.49
N ILE A 651 -32.32 7.41 2.84
CA ILE A 651 -32.68 8.67 2.17
C ILE A 651 -33.64 8.41 1.01
N ALA A 652 -33.38 7.39 0.19
CA ALA A 652 -34.23 7.02 -0.94
C ALA A 652 -35.63 6.51 -0.52
N ALA A 653 -35.77 5.96 0.69
CA ALA A 653 -37.04 5.53 1.26
C ALA A 653 -37.91 6.68 1.80
N LEU A 654 -37.36 7.89 1.98
CA LEU A 654 -38.10 9.05 2.47
C LEU A 654 -39.03 9.67 1.39
N PRO A 655 -40.13 10.33 1.80
CA PRO A 655 -40.86 11.25 0.93
C PRO A 655 -39.90 12.31 0.35
N LYS A 656 -40.07 12.68 -0.92
CA LYS A 656 -39.12 13.52 -1.66
C LYS A 656 -38.77 14.85 -0.97
N ASP A 657 -39.72 15.46 -0.27
CA ASP A 657 -39.52 16.73 0.43
C ASP A 657 -38.86 16.57 1.82
N ALA A 658 -38.84 15.36 2.38
CA ALA A 658 -38.01 14.99 3.53
C ALA A 658 -36.60 14.58 3.10
N ALA A 659 -36.48 13.75 2.04
CA ALA A 659 -35.19 13.35 1.46
C ALA A 659 -34.31 14.56 1.10
N ARG A 660 -34.92 15.61 0.53
CA ARG A 660 -34.27 16.90 0.20
C ARG A 660 -33.68 17.67 1.38
N LYS A 661 -34.06 17.35 2.62
CA LYS A 661 -33.47 17.98 3.81
C LYS A 661 -32.17 17.30 4.25
N VAL A 662 -32.00 16.02 3.93
CA VAL A 662 -30.78 15.26 4.23
C VAL A 662 -29.73 15.62 3.17
N SER A 663 -28.46 15.79 3.55
CA SER A 663 -27.41 16.13 2.58
C SER A 663 -26.08 15.44 2.89
N THR A 664 -25.74 14.43 2.08
CA THR A 664 -24.39 13.87 1.94
C THR A 664 -23.46 14.89 1.25
N SER A 665 -22.17 14.86 1.55
CA SER A 665 -21.18 15.70 0.87
C SER A 665 -20.99 15.31 -0.60
N LYS A 666 -20.53 16.26 -1.42
CA LYS A 666 -20.11 16.01 -2.81
C LYS A 666 -18.63 15.68 -2.91
N ASP A 667 -17.82 16.42 -2.14
CA ASP A 667 -16.40 16.12 -1.97
C ASP A 667 -16.22 14.94 -1.02
N SER A 668 -15.18 14.15 -1.27
CA SER A 668 -14.58 13.28 -0.26
C SER A 668 -13.81 14.13 0.77
N TYR A 669 -13.69 13.63 2.00
CA TYR A 669 -12.98 14.33 3.07
C TYR A 669 -11.75 13.54 3.51
N ALA A 670 -10.61 14.21 3.62
CA ALA A 670 -9.45 13.69 4.34
C ALA A 670 -9.59 14.04 5.83
N VAL A 671 -9.35 13.07 6.70
CA VAL A 671 -9.26 13.27 8.15
C VAL A 671 -7.78 13.39 8.53
N PHE A 672 -7.45 14.37 9.37
CA PHE A 672 -6.15 14.53 10.01
C PHE A 672 -6.31 14.47 11.52
N SER A 673 -5.46 13.70 12.20
CA SER A 673 -5.32 13.75 13.67
C SER A 673 -4.24 14.77 14.07
N VAL A 674 -4.36 15.32 15.27
CA VAL A 674 -3.39 16.26 15.85
C VAL A 674 -3.09 15.90 17.31
N ILE A 675 -1.88 15.41 17.54
CA ILE A 675 -1.36 15.00 18.84
C ILE A 675 -0.60 16.18 19.46
N SER A 676 -1.34 17.04 20.15
CA SER A 676 -0.93 18.37 20.62
C SER A 676 -0.27 18.38 22.02
N ALA A 677 0.69 17.47 22.24
CA ALA A 677 1.43 17.40 23.50
C ALA A 677 2.17 18.73 23.81
N GLY A 678 1.72 19.44 24.85
CA GLY A 678 2.39 20.65 25.36
C GLY A 678 1.89 22.00 24.82
N MET A 679 0.74 22.05 24.15
CA MET A 679 0.07 23.34 23.82
C MET A 679 -1.01 23.71 24.84
N ASP A 680 -1.09 25.00 25.18
CA ASP A 680 -2.23 25.59 25.90
C ASP A 680 -3.55 25.26 25.17
N ALA A 681 -4.53 24.77 25.93
CA ALA A 681 -5.80 24.30 25.38
C ALA A 681 -6.65 25.43 24.76
N GLY A 682 -6.55 26.66 25.28
CA GLY A 682 -7.20 27.83 24.68
C GLY A 682 -6.62 28.19 23.31
N SER A 683 -5.29 28.30 23.25
CA SER A 683 -4.56 28.73 22.06
C SER A 683 -4.55 27.67 20.95
N ARG A 684 -4.53 26.38 21.30
CA ARG A 684 -4.44 25.24 20.36
C ARG A 684 -5.41 25.31 19.18
N VAL A 685 -6.70 25.51 19.45
CA VAL A 685 -7.74 25.58 18.40
C VAL A 685 -7.47 26.75 17.45
N VAL A 686 -6.98 27.88 17.96
CA VAL A 686 -6.66 29.07 17.15
C VAL A 686 -5.40 28.84 16.32
N ASP A 687 -4.35 28.25 16.89
CA ASP A 687 -3.08 27.99 16.19
C ASP A 687 -3.23 26.96 15.07
N LEU A 688 -4.09 25.95 15.24
CA LEU A 688 -4.40 24.95 14.21
C LEU A 688 -5.31 25.49 13.11
N THR A 689 -6.37 26.24 13.46
CA THR A 689 -7.41 26.62 12.48
C THR A 689 -7.13 27.93 11.76
N SER A 690 -6.36 28.85 12.35
CA SER A 690 -6.06 30.16 11.72
C SER A 690 -5.22 30.07 10.45
N PRO A 691 -4.20 29.19 10.34
CA PRO A 691 -3.46 29.01 9.07
C PRO A 691 -4.38 28.52 7.95
N LEU A 692 -5.28 27.58 8.25
CA LEU A 692 -6.24 27.00 7.30
C LEU A 692 -7.26 28.05 6.84
N ALA A 693 -7.77 28.85 7.78
CA ALA A 693 -8.67 29.97 7.50
C ALA A 693 -8.02 31.09 6.66
N LEU A 694 -6.73 31.39 6.88
CA LEU A 694 -5.97 32.35 6.08
C LEU A 694 -5.62 31.80 4.67
N ALA A 695 -5.44 30.48 4.56
CA ALA A 695 -5.32 29.79 3.27
C ALA A 695 -6.65 29.68 2.50
N GLY A 696 -7.78 30.00 3.14
CA GLY A 696 -9.11 29.90 2.53
C GLY A 696 -9.68 28.49 2.46
N VAL A 697 -9.20 27.56 3.30
CA VAL A 697 -9.68 26.17 3.35
C VAL A 697 -10.93 26.04 4.23
N PRO A 698 -12.00 25.36 3.77
CA PRO A 698 -13.11 24.96 4.64
C PRO A 698 -12.74 23.73 5.48
N ILE A 699 -13.05 23.77 6.77
CA ILE A 699 -12.68 22.71 7.73
C ILE A 699 -13.85 22.38 8.66
N PHE A 700 -13.96 21.13 9.06
CA PHE A 700 -14.65 20.74 10.29
C PHE A 700 -13.60 20.35 11.33
N PHE A 701 -13.67 20.96 12.51
CA PHE A 701 -12.76 20.72 13.63
C PHE A 701 -13.50 20.00 14.76
N ILE A 702 -12.95 18.89 15.25
CA ILE A 702 -13.56 18.01 16.27
C ILE A 702 -12.53 17.74 17.38
N THR A 703 -12.65 18.44 18.50
CA THR A 703 -11.90 18.10 19.73
C THR A 703 -12.44 16.79 20.33
N THR A 704 -11.54 15.86 20.64
CA THR A 704 -11.86 14.62 21.38
C THR A 704 -11.04 14.52 22.67
N TYR A 705 -11.24 13.46 23.46
CA TYR A 705 -10.56 13.23 24.74
C TYR A 705 -9.04 13.05 24.60
N TYR A 706 -8.54 12.58 23.45
CA TYR A 706 -7.12 12.33 23.20
C TYR A 706 -6.53 13.28 22.14
N SER A 707 -7.17 13.33 20.97
CA SER A 707 -6.68 14.07 19.79
C SER A 707 -7.67 15.13 19.31
N ASP A 708 -7.18 16.17 18.65
CA ASP A 708 -8.02 17.09 17.88
C ASP A 708 -8.02 16.66 16.41
N PHE A 709 -9.20 16.45 15.82
CA PHE A 709 -9.34 16.03 14.42
C PHE A 709 -9.74 17.19 13.51
N ILE A 710 -9.13 17.26 12.33
CA ILE A 710 -9.45 18.23 11.29
C ILE A 710 -9.88 17.49 10.03
N LEU A 711 -11.13 17.71 9.60
CA LEU A 711 -11.68 17.15 8.37
C LEU A 711 -11.71 18.24 7.31
N VAL A 712 -11.15 17.92 6.14
CA VAL A 712 -10.98 18.87 5.02
C VAL A 712 -11.36 18.17 3.72
N PRO A 713 -11.93 18.85 2.72
CA PRO A 713 -12.15 18.22 1.41
C PRO A 713 -10.82 17.72 0.83
N THR A 714 -10.81 16.55 0.19
CA THR A 714 -9.56 15.89 -0.26
C THR A 714 -8.74 16.77 -1.21
N LYS A 715 -9.39 17.61 -2.03
CA LYS A 715 -8.77 18.63 -2.89
C LYS A 715 -7.94 19.67 -2.11
N ASP A 716 -8.36 20.02 -0.90
CA ASP A 716 -7.71 21.04 -0.07
C ASP A 716 -6.56 20.46 0.79
N ARG A 717 -6.35 19.13 0.77
CA ARG A 717 -5.37 18.39 1.60
C ARG A 717 -3.95 18.98 1.50
N GLN A 718 -3.52 19.41 0.31
CA GLN A 718 -2.19 20.00 0.09
C GLN A 718 -2.06 21.43 0.67
N SER A 719 -3.11 22.25 0.57
CA SER A 719 -3.15 23.58 1.20
C SER A 719 -3.09 23.48 2.72
N VAL A 720 -3.73 22.47 3.30
CA VAL A 720 -3.75 22.18 4.75
C VAL A 720 -2.37 21.83 5.27
N VAL A 721 -1.69 20.86 4.64
CA VAL A 721 -0.32 20.48 4.98
C VAL A 721 0.61 21.69 4.87
N THR A 722 0.53 22.45 3.77
CA THR A 722 1.37 23.64 3.54
C THR A 722 1.18 24.70 4.61
N ALA A 723 -0.07 25.00 5.00
CA ALA A 723 -0.38 26.02 6.00
C ALA A 723 0.03 25.62 7.43
N LEU A 724 -0.03 24.32 7.79
CA LEU A 724 0.40 23.82 9.09
C LEU A 724 1.94 23.71 9.20
N LEU A 725 2.61 23.19 8.16
CA LEU A 725 4.08 23.18 8.07
C LEU A 725 4.66 24.61 8.18
N ALA A 726 4.00 25.60 7.57
CA ALA A 726 4.37 27.02 7.66
C ALA A 726 4.24 27.63 9.07
N ARG A 727 3.65 26.91 10.05
CA ARG A 727 3.65 27.26 11.48
C ARG A 727 4.53 26.37 12.35
N GLY A 728 5.27 25.43 11.75
CA GLY A 728 6.20 24.56 12.46
C GLY A 728 5.58 23.29 13.03
N PHE A 729 4.33 22.96 12.71
CA PHE A 729 3.81 21.62 12.94
C PHE A 729 4.61 20.60 12.11
N VAL A 730 4.83 19.41 12.66
CA VAL A 730 5.62 18.35 12.04
C VAL A 730 4.75 17.10 11.88
N PHE A 731 4.85 16.40 10.76
CA PHE A 731 4.12 15.16 10.53
C PHE A 731 4.80 14.00 11.29
N SER A 732 4.02 13.07 11.83
CA SER A 732 4.53 11.86 12.49
C SER A 732 5.12 10.90 11.45
N GLU A 733 6.24 10.23 11.75
CA GLU A 733 6.84 9.23 10.84
C GLU A 733 6.01 7.93 10.74
N ASP A 734 5.07 7.73 11.68
CA ASP A 734 3.99 6.74 11.63
C ASP A 734 2.62 7.47 11.68
N GLU A 735 1.73 7.10 10.76
CA GLU A 735 0.31 7.48 10.59
C GLU A 735 -0.08 8.98 10.48
N SER A 736 -1.35 9.24 10.16
CA SER A 736 -1.88 10.53 9.68
C SER A 736 -2.03 11.63 10.75
N SER A 737 -0.98 11.86 11.53
CA SER A 737 -0.98 12.66 12.75
C SER A 737 0.04 13.81 12.73
N PHE A 738 -0.41 15.03 13.02
CA PHE A 738 0.47 16.18 13.25
C PHE A 738 0.93 16.28 14.72
N ARG A 739 2.18 16.72 14.93
CA ARG A 739 2.79 17.00 16.24
C ARG A 739 3.22 18.48 16.33
N SER A 740 3.19 19.03 17.55
CA SER A 740 3.60 20.42 17.84
C SER A 740 5.09 20.50 18.21
N PRO A 741 5.82 21.57 17.83
CA PRO A 741 7.24 21.73 18.17
C PRO A 741 7.43 22.19 19.62
N ALA A 742 7.98 21.30 20.46
CA ALA A 742 8.23 21.61 21.87
C ALA A 742 9.37 22.64 22.08
N ALA A 743 8.98 23.86 22.48
CA ALA A 743 9.79 24.85 23.21
C ALA A 743 11.25 25.07 22.75
N LEU A 744 11.45 25.86 21.68
CA LEU A 744 12.69 26.63 21.48
C LEU A 744 12.41 28.14 21.44
N SER A 745 13.22 28.89 22.16
CA SER A 745 12.93 30.27 22.53
C SER A 745 13.27 31.30 21.44
N GLY A 746 12.24 31.95 20.91
CA GLY A 746 12.20 33.38 20.62
C GLY A 746 13.24 33.99 19.67
N HIS A 747 12.79 34.38 18.48
CA HIS A 747 13.14 35.70 17.91
C HIS A 747 12.03 36.19 16.96
N HIS A 748 11.55 37.42 17.18
CA HIS A 748 10.74 38.11 16.16
C HIS A 748 11.62 38.47 14.97
N ASN A 749 11.13 38.25 13.75
CA ASN A 749 11.62 38.95 12.57
C ASN A 749 10.47 39.28 11.60
N ARG A 750 10.48 40.49 11.03
CA ARG A 750 9.42 40.99 10.15
C ARG A 750 9.75 40.67 8.69
N GLY A 751 8.83 40.03 7.97
CA GLY A 751 8.88 39.96 6.51
C GLY A 751 8.47 41.31 5.87
N PRO A 752 9.09 41.73 4.75
CA PRO A 752 8.68 42.93 4.00
C PRO A 752 7.50 42.63 3.07
N SER A 753 6.64 43.63 2.86
CA SER A 753 5.49 43.56 1.94
C SER A 753 5.84 44.09 0.55
N THR A 754 5.39 43.38 -0.50
CA THR A 754 5.29 43.91 -1.87
C THR A 754 4.01 43.41 -2.54
N SER A 755 3.48 44.20 -3.46
CA SER A 755 2.15 44.02 -4.06
C SER A 755 2.20 44.13 -5.58
N SER A 756 1.33 43.42 -6.28
CA SER A 756 0.91 43.76 -7.64
C SER A 756 -0.49 43.19 -7.94
N ASN A 757 -1.26 43.90 -8.77
CA ASN A 757 -2.64 43.56 -9.12
C ASN A 757 -2.67 42.90 -10.51
N HIS A 758 -3.60 41.95 -10.71
CA HIS A 758 -4.33 41.79 -11.98
C HIS A 758 -5.77 41.32 -11.69
N SER A 759 -6.65 41.33 -12.70
CA SER A 759 -8.10 41.58 -12.52
C SER A 759 -9.02 40.36 -12.70
N ASP A 760 -9.95 40.17 -11.76
CA ASP A 760 -10.94 39.10 -11.72
C ASP A 760 -12.19 39.32 -12.61
N PRO A 761 -12.90 38.24 -12.98
CA PRO A 761 -14.36 38.17 -12.96
C PRO A 761 -14.87 37.76 -11.55
N PRO A 762 -15.88 38.43 -10.96
CA PRO A 762 -16.21 38.28 -9.53
C PRO A 762 -17.35 37.29 -9.22
N PRO A 763 -17.54 36.87 -7.94
CA PRO A 763 -16.49 36.59 -6.96
C PRO A 763 -16.77 35.35 -6.07
N SER A 764 -15.74 34.55 -5.77
CA SER A 764 -15.55 34.06 -4.40
C SER A 764 -14.85 35.18 -3.60
N THR A 765 -15.17 35.36 -2.31
CA THR A 765 -14.49 36.40 -1.52
C THR A 765 -13.00 36.07 -1.36
N PRO A 766 -12.07 36.97 -1.69
CA PRO A 766 -10.64 36.69 -1.59
C PRO A 766 -10.24 36.40 -0.13
N PRO A 767 -9.25 35.53 0.13
CA PRO A 767 -8.87 35.14 1.49
C PRO A 767 -8.44 36.36 2.33
N PRO A 768 -8.67 36.33 3.67
CA PRO A 768 -8.28 37.42 4.56
C PRO A 768 -6.76 37.52 4.70
N THR A 769 -6.23 38.75 4.67
CA THR A 769 -4.77 38.99 4.70
C THR A 769 -4.15 38.81 6.08
N ASN A 770 -4.96 38.81 7.15
CA ASN A 770 -4.53 38.70 8.54
C ASN A 770 -5.69 38.27 9.46
N VAL A 771 -5.35 37.84 10.69
CA VAL A 771 -6.32 37.28 11.65
C VAL A 771 -7.39 38.30 12.09
N ALA A 772 -7.07 39.60 12.18
CA ALA A 772 -8.07 40.61 12.55
C ALA A 772 -9.09 40.83 11.43
N GLU A 773 -8.65 40.83 10.16
CA GLU A 773 -9.53 40.89 8.99
C GLU A 773 -10.39 39.61 8.88
N LEU A 774 -9.81 38.44 9.14
CA LEU A 774 -10.51 37.15 9.22
C LEU A 774 -11.64 37.18 10.26
N GLN A 775 -11.37 37.65 11.48
CA GLN A 775 -12.41 37.81 12.50
C GLN A 775 -13.53 38.72 12.03
N VAL A 776 -13.23 39.92 11.53
CA VAL A 776 -14.24 40.88 11.05
C VAL A 776 -15.12 40.27 9.96
N ARG A 777 -14.52 39.63 8.95
CA ARG A 777 -15.25 38.92 7.88
C ARG A 777 -16.11 37.77 8.40
N THR A 778 -15.64 37.05 9.41
CA THR A 778 -16.38 35.95 10.07
C THR A 778 -17.64 36.50 10.76
N PHE A 779 -17.49 37.49 11.64
CA PHE A 779 -18.63 38.10 12.35
C PHE A 779 -19.59 38.84 11.40
N GLU A 780 -19.09 39.47 10.33
CA GLU A 780 -19.94 39.98 9.27
C GLU A 780 -20.74 38.87 8.58
N THR A 781 -20.13 37.73 8.25
CA THR A 781 -20.78 36.63 7.53
C THR A 781 -21.86 35.97 8.38
N LEU A 782 -21.55 35.70 9.65
CA LEU A 782 -22.50 35.18 10.64
C LEU A 782 -23.67 36.16 10.86
N ARG A 783 -23.41 37.46 11.01
CA ARG A 783 -24.46 38.49 11.15
C ARG A 783 -25.30 38.68 9.87
N LYS A 784 -24.70 38.58 8.69
CA LYS A 784 -25.39 38.58 7.38
C LYS A 784 -26.26 37.34 7.15
N ARG A 785 -26.09 36.30 7.98
CA ARG A 785 -26.85 35.05 7.98
C ARG A 785 -27.72 34.90 9.24
N ASP A 786 -27.83 35.96 10.05
CA ASP A 786 -28.61 36.06 11.29
C ASP A 786 -28.30 34.96 12.32
N VAL A 787 -27.04 34.49 12.34
CA VAL A 787 -26.54 33.49 13.30
C VAL A 787 -26.39 34.11 14.68
N VAL A 788 -27.32 33.80 15.59
CA VAL A 788 -27.28 34.26 16.99
C VAL A 788 -26.65 33.18 17.88
N PRO A 789 -25.61 33.48 18.68
CA PRO A 789 -25.03 32.52 19.61
C PRO A 789 -25.97 32.29 20.79
N TYR A 790 -26.15 31.04 21.22
CA TYR A 790 -27.00 30.71 22.37
C TYR A 790 -26.48 29.55 23.21
N ILE A 791 -26.90 29.52 24.47
CA ILE A 791 -26.71 28.41 25.41
C ILE A 791 -28.08 27.85 25.74
N ILE A 792 -28.20 26.52 25.82
CA ILE A 792 -29.44 25.85 26.24
C ILE A 792 -29.47 25.74 27.78
N PRO A 793 -30.52 26.22 28.46
CA PRO A 793 -30.71 25.98 29.89
C PRO A 793 -30.67 24.49 30.24
N ASP A 794 -30.05 24.17 31.37
CA ASP A 794 -29.93 22.81 31.92
C ASP A 794 -29.22 21.80 30.99
N LEU A 795 -28.49 22.25 29.95
CA LEU A 795 -27.55 21.43 29.19
C LEU A 795 -26.13 21.64 29.74
N GLN A 796 -25.60 20.60 30.37
CA GLN A 796 -24.21 20.51 30.82
C GLN A 796 -23.56 19.34 30.10
N LEU A 797 -22.31 19.51 29.64
CA LEU A 797 -21.55 18.47 28.97
C LEU A 797 -20.42 17.93 29.85
N ILE A 798 -20.10 16.66 29.65
CA ILE A 798 -18.90 15.98 30.14
C ILE A 798 -18.16 15.40 28.93
N GLN A 799 -16.82 15.50 28.96
CA GLN A 799 -15.93 14.84 28.00
C GLN A 799 -15.27 13.62 28.67
N CYS A 800 -15.40 12.46 28.04
CA CYS A 800 -14.92 11.18 28.55
C CYS A 800 -14.31 10.31 27.43
N SER A 801 -13.58 9.30 27.85
CA SER A 801 -13.15 8.15 27.04
C SER A 801 -13.80 6.86 27.55
N GLY A 802 -13.95 5.87 26.68
CA GLY A 802 -14.22 4.49 27.05
C GLY A 802 -12.97 3.78 27.61
N ARG A 803 -13.16 2.72 28.40
CA ARG A 803 -12.03 1.93 28.91
C ARG A 803 -11.30 1.16 27.82
N GLU A 804 -10.06 1.54 27.57
CA GLU A 804 -9.11 0.73 26.79
C GLU A 804 -8.82 -0.60 27.52
N ARG A 805 -9.01 -1.73 26.83
CA ARG A 805 -8.59 -3.05 27.32
C ARG A 805 -7.15 -3.34 26.90
N SER A 806 -6.20 -3.03 27.77
CA SER A 806 -4.80 -3.38 27.55
C SER A 806 -4.64 -4.91 27.37
N SER A 807 -4.11 -5.36 26.23
CA SER A 807 -3.79 -6.78 25.95
C SER A 807 -2.65 -7.36 26.82
N ALA A 808 -2.24 -6.64 27.87
CA ALA A 808 -1.12 -6.94 28.76
C ALA A 808 -1.56 -7.74 30.01
N ASN A 809 -2.27 -8.86 29.83
CA ASN A 809 -2.64 -9.73 30.97
C ASN A 809 -2.63 -11.25 30.67
N LEU A 810 -1.76 -11.68 29.75
CA LEU A 810 -1.42 -13.09 29.51
C LEU A 810 0.07 -13.42 29.82
N GLY A 811 0.72 -12.61 30.68
CA GLY A 811 2.08 -12.88 31.14
C GLY A 811 2.46 -12.11 32.41
N GLY A 812 2.89 -12.84 33.44
CA GLY A 812 3.43 -12.29 34.69
C GLY A 812 2.37 -12.05 35.78
N GLY A 813 2.24 -12.98 36.73
CA GLY A 813 1.32 -12.83 37.87
C GLY A 813 2.04 -12.75 39.21
N TYR A 814 1.39 -12.17 40.22
CA TYR A 814 1.59 -12.53 41.63
C TYR A 814 0.33 -12.30 42.48
N ALA A 815 -0.17 -13.40 43.06
CA ALA A 815 -1.00 -13.50 44.28
C ALA A 815 -2.08 -12.44 44.59
N THR A 816 -3.32 -12.73 44.21
CA THR A 816 -4.48 -12.60 45.13
C THR A 816 -5.30 -13.91 45.13
N ARG A 817 -6.06 -14.16 46.19
CA ARG A 817 -6.68 -15.48 46.47
C ARG A 817 -7.91 -15.75 45.59
N PRO A 818 -8.05 -16.96 44.99
CA PRO A 818 -9.31 -17.36 44.37
C PRO A 818 -10.36 -17.69 45.44
N SER A 819 -11.56 -17.10 45.32
CA SER A 819 -12.72 -17.52 46.10
C SER A 819 -13.40 -18.71 45.41
N LEU A 820 -13.64 -19.79 46.16
CA LEU A 820 -14.33 -20.98 45.68
C LEU A 820 -15.85 -20.71 45.60
N THR A 821 -16.42 -20.61 44.39
CA THR A 821 -17.65 -21.31 43.97
C THR A 821 -18.09 -20.93 42.54
N ARG A 822 -18.17 -21.91 41.63
CA ARG A 822 -19.44 -22.44 41.05
C ARG A 822 -19.21 -23.10 39.67
N THR A 823 -19.10 -24.44 39.69
CA THR A 823 -19.40 -25.41 38.58
C THR A 823 -19.01 -25.06 37.14
N GLN A 824 -18.01 -25.77 36.61
CA GLN A 824 -17.88 -26.00 35.16
C GLN A 824 -19.05 -26.86 34.63
N THR A 825 -19.51 -26.59 33.41
CA THR A 825 -20.30 -27.53 32.59
C THR A 825 -20.06 -27.28 31.10
N GLY A 826 -19.55 -28.29 30.37
CA GLY A 826 -19.51 -28.31 28.90
C GLY A 826 -18.45 -27.40 28.27
N GLY A 827 -17.56 -27.96 27.46
CA GLY A 827 -16.65 -27.18 26.61
C GLY A 827 -17.26 -26.93 25.23
N ASN A 828 -16.95 -25.79 24.63
CA ASN A 828 -17.09 -25.58 23.19
C ASN A 828 -16.02 -24.56 22.74
N GLY A 829 -15.23 -24.91 21.72
CA GLY A 829 -14.09 -24.10 21.24
C GLY A 829 -14.52 -23.03 20.25
N GLY A 830 -15.37 -22.09 20.66
CA GLY A 830 -15.77 -20.96 19.83
C GLY A 830 -14.67 -19.89 19.74
N SER A 831 -14.65 -19.13 18.64
CA SER A 831 -13.95 -17.85 18.60
C SER A 831 -14.56 -16.88 19.63
N PRO A 832 -13.81 -15.89 20.14
CA PRO A 832 -14.43 -14.77 20.83
C PRO A 832 -15.47 -14.11 19.91
N SER A 833 -16.61 -13.75 20.47
CA SER A 833 -17.60 -12.93 19.77
C SER A 833 -17.27 -11.44 19.94
N TRP A 834 -17.92 -10.57 19.17
CA TRP A 834 -17.87 -9.10 19.36
C TRP A 834 -18.16 -8.70 20.83
N VAL A 835 -19.08 -9.42 21.48
CA VAL A 835 -19.48 -9.23 22.89
C VAL A 835 -18.33 -9.58 23.86
N ASP A 836 -17.35 -10.38 23.44
CA ASP A 836 -16.18 -10.74 24.23
C ASP A 836 -15.00 -9.79 24.01
N THR A 837 -14.90 -9.14 22.84
CA THR A 837 -13.80 -8.22 22.49
C THR A 837 -14.05 -6.80 23.00
N VAL A 838 -15.24 -6.22 22.76
CA VAL A 838 -15.56 -4.81 23.10
C VAL A 838 -15.92 -4.60 24.58
N ASP A 839 -15.89 -3.35 25.07
CA ASP A 839 -16.58 -3.01 26.31
C ASP A 839 -18.10 -2.98 26.06
N THR A 840 -18.75 -4.08 26.40
CA THR A 840 -20.20 -4.26 26.25
C THR A 840 -21.03 -3.33 27.13
N LYS A 841 -20.49 -2.81 28.25
CA LYS A 841 -21.17 -1.76 29.03
C LYS A 841 -21.17 -0.46 28.26
N LEU A 842 -20.02 -0.08 27.68
CA LEU A 842 -19.87 1.13 26.88
C LEU A 842 -20.84 1.10 25.70
N TYR A 843 -20.81 0.06 24.86
CA TYR A 843 -21.69 -0.04 23.70
C TYR A 843 -23.18 -0.16 24.07
N THR A 844 -23.53 -0.88 25.15
CA THR A 844 -24.93 -0.87 25.65
C THR A 844 -25.34 0.54 26.10
N GLY A 845 -24.43 1.29 26.71
CA GLY A 845 -24.62 2.69 27.06
C GLY A 845 -24.83 3.59 25.85
N LEU A 846 -24.05 3.42 24.78
CA LEU A 846 -24.22 4.16 23.51
C LEU A 846 -25.60 3.90 22.90
N VAL A 847 -26.01 2.62 22.79
CA VAL A 847 -27.33 2.24 22.26
C VAL A 847 -28.45 2.85 23.11
N SER A 848 -28.35 2.77 24.43
CA SER A 848 -29.33 3.34 25.36
C SER A 848 -29.40 4.87 25.26
N ALA A 849 -28.26 5.56 25.15
CA ALA A 849 -28.18 7.00 25.01
C ALA A 849 -28.76 7.50 23.67
N LEU A 850 -28.49 6.79 22.56
CA LEU A 850 -29.07 7.09 21.24
C LEU A 850 -30.59 6.89 21.24
N VAL A 851 -31.06 5.75 21.74
CA VAL A 851 -32.50 5.44 21.84
C VAL A 851 -33.24 6.44 22.74
N ALA A 852 -32.57 7.04 23.73
CA ALA A 852 -33.13 8.07 24.60
C ALA A 852 -33.30 9.47 23.94
N GLN A 853 -32.87 9.65 22.69
CA GLN A 853 -32.91 10.94 21.95
C GLN A 853 -32.18 12.06 22.71
N PRO A 854 -30.83 12.03 22.74
CA PRO A 854 -30.04 12.89 23.61
C PRO A 854 -30.07 14.34 23.13
N LYS A 855 -30.18 15.31 24.06
CA LYS A 855 -30.06 16.75 23.73
C LYS A 855 -28.71 17.07 23.06
N PHE A 856 -27.66 16.37 23.48
CA PHE A 856 -26.33 16.44 22.91
C PHE A 856 -25.60 15.11 23.17
N LEU A 857 -25.01 14.54 22.13
CA LEU A 857 -24.10 13.40 22.20
C LEU A 857 -23.20 13.40 20.97
N SER A 858 -21.88 13.54 21.16
CA SER A 858 -20.88 13.26 20.13
C SER A 858 -20.09 12.00 20.50
N ILE A 859 -19.98 11.11 19.53
CA ILE A 859 -19.23 9.85 19.58
C ILE A 859 -18.14 9.92 18.52
N THR A 860 -16.89 9.68 18.87
CA THR A 860 -15.79 9.50 17.91
C THR A 860 -15.08 8.17 18.17
N LEU A 861 -14.98 7.36 17.12
CA LEU A 861 -14.17 6.13 17.05
C LEU A 861 -13.11 6.34 15.95
N ALA A 862 -11.84 6.13 16.27
CA ALA A 862 -10.73 6.26 15.33
C ALA A 862 -9.68 5.16 15.61
N GLN A 863 -8.87 4.82 14.63
CA GLN A 863 -8.03 3.61 14.68
C GLN A 863 -6.97 3.64 15.80
N ASP A 864 -6.44 4.81 16.13
CA ASP A 864 -5.36 5.00 17.12
C ASP A 864 -5.85 5.50 18.50
N ASP A 865 -7.12 5.91 18.62
CA ASP A 865 -7.68 6.53 19.84
C ASP A 865 -8.79 5.67 20.46
N ALA A 866 -8.78 5.52 21.79
CA ALA A 866 -9.87 4.86 22.50
C ALA A 866 -11.19 5.67 22.39
N PRO A 867 -12.38 5.02 22.38
CA PRO A 867 -13.66 5.65 22.07
C PRO A 867 -13.93 6.95 22.86
N SER A 868 -13.98 8.09 22.18
CA SER A 868 -14.19 9.39 22.81
C SER A 868 -15.65 9.83 22.76
N LEU A 869 -16.11 10.44 23.85
CA LEU A 869 -17.50 10.83 24.06
C LEU A 869 -17.61 12.23 24.67
N LEU A 870 -18.43 13.08 24.06
CA LEU A 870 -18.85 14.37 24.62
C LEU A 870 -20.37 14.34 24.76
N LEU A 871 -20.87 14.24 26.00
CA LEU A 871 -22.25 13.84 26.30
C LEU A 871 -22.94 14.78 27.30
N ASP A 872 -24.27 14.91 27.19
CA ASP A 872 -25.11 15.54 28.21
C ASP A 872 -24.94 14.83 29.56
N LYS A 873 -24.60 15.57 30.62
CA LYS A 873 -24.32 15.07 31.97
C LYS A 873 -25.46 14.23 32.57
N SER A 874 -26.70 14.42 32.12
CA SER A 874 -27.84 13.58 32.49
C SER A 874 -27.79 12.15 31.93
N LEU A 875 -26.98 11.90 30.90
CA LEU A 875 -26.73 10.57 30.31
C LEU A 875 -25.63 9.80 31.04
N LEU A 876 -24.78 10.47 31.83
CA LEU A 876 -23.65 9.84 32.54
C LEU A 876 -24.05 8.59 33.37
N PRO A 877 -25.20 8.56 34.10
CA PRO A 877 -25.62 7.38 34.85
C PRO A 877 -25.92 6.14 34.00
N ILE A 878 -26.12 6.29 32.68
CA ILE A 878 -26.35 5.18 31.74
C ILE A 878 -25.07 4.33 31.57
N PHE A 879 -23.91 4.98 31.58
CA PHE A 879 -22.61 4.33 31.31
C PHE A 879 -21.94 3.74 32.56
N GLY A 880 -22.30 4.22 33.76
CA GLY A 880 -21.79 3.69 35.02
C GLY A 880 -20.27 3.78 35.10
N ASP A 881 -19.59 2.63 35.23
CA ASP A 881 -18.13 2.55 35.31
C ASP A 881 -17.43 2.33 33.95
N SER A 882 -18.11 2.35 32.80
CA SER A 882 -17.46 2.12 31.50
C SER A 882 -16.65 3.31 30.97
N LEU A 883 -16.79 4.49 31.60
CA LEU A 883 -16.12 5.73 31.20
C LEU A 883 -14.92 6.06 32.09
N VAL A 884 -14.01 6.86 31.53
CA VAL A 884 -12.83 7.45 32.18
C VAL A 884 -12.77 8.92 31.78
N GLY A 885 -12.61 9.83 32.74
CA GLY A 885 -12.55 11.27 32.52
C GLY A 885 -12.97 12.07 33.76
N ASP A 886 -13.03 13.40 33.64
CA ASP A 886 -13.60 14.25 34.68
C ASP A 886 -15.14 14.21 34.65
N THR A 887 -15.71 13.29 35.42
CA THR A 887 -17.16 13.15 35.58
C THR A 887 -17.81 14.24 36.44
N GLU A 888 -17.02 15.01 37.20
CA GLU A 888 -17.51 16.14 38.01
C GLU A 888 -17.53 17.46 37.22
N GLY A 889 -16.76 17.53 36.13
CA GLY A 889 -16.67 18.64 35.18
C GLY A 889 -18.03 19.17 34.71
N ASN A 890 -18.08 20.47 34.43
CA ASN A 890 -19.29 21.19 34.04
C ASN A 890 -19.01 22.10 32.84
N LEU A 891 -18.88 21.48 31.68
CA LEU A 891 -18.76 22.18 30.41
C LEU A 891 -20.15 22.65 29.94
N VAL A 892 -20.21 23.78 29.22
CA VAL A 892 -21.44 24.37 28.71
C VAL A 892 -21.22 24.76 27.24
N PRO A 893 -22.04 24.27 26.29
CA PRO A 893 -21.88 24.57 24.88
C PRO A 893 -22.56 25.88 24.51
N ILE A 894 -21.87 26.70 23.70
CA ILE A 894 -22.44 27.83 22.95
C ILE A 894 -22.64 27.36 21.51
N PHE A 895 -23.89 27.29 21.08
CA PHE A 895 -24.25 26.87 19.73
C PHE A 895 -24.25 28.05 18.76
N LEU A 896 -23.80 27.75 17.54
CA LEU A 896 -23.90 28.57 16.34
C LEU A 896 -24.69 27.76 15.31
N ASP A 897 -25.89 28.23 14.96
CA ASP A 897 -26.68 27.67 13.87
C ASP A 897 -26.07 28.08 12.52
N LEU A 898 -25.58 27.10 11.76
CA LEU A 898 -24.98 27.30 10.45
C LEU A 898 -25.83 26.63 9.34
N VAL A 899 -27.11 26.32 9.58
CA VAL A 899 -28.02 25.71 8.59
C VAL A 899 -28.21 26.57 7.35
N SER A 900 -28.07 27.89 7.49
CA SER A 900 -28.10 28.84 6.38
C SER A 900 -26.79 28.91 5.58
N LEU A 901 -25.72 28.21 5.99
CA LEU A 901 -24.38 28.26 5.39
C LEU A 901 -24.02 26.95 4.62
N PRO A 902 -23.21 27.05 3.55
CA PRO A 902 -22.69 25.90 2.82
C PRO A 902 -21.56 25.19 3.59
N PHE A 903 -21.23 23.95 3.23
CA PHE A 903 -20.10 23.21 3.85
C PHE A 903 -18.74 23.86 3.54
N GLU A 904 -18.70 24.57 2.41
CA GLU A 904 -17.57 25.32 1.87
C GLU A 904 -17.35 26.68 2.60
N ALA A 905 -18.00 26.90 3.75
CA ALA A 905 -17.86 28.13 4.54
C ALA A 905 -16.55 28.12 5.36
N THR A 906 -15.67 29.08 5.10
CA THR A 906 -14.32 29.12 5.66
C THR A 906 -14.22 30.04 6.88
N GLY A 907 -13.20 29.82 7.71
CA GLY A 907 -12.80 30.78 8.76
C GLY A 907 -13.63 30.84 10.04
N ILE A 908 -14.81 30.21 10.08
CA ILE A 908 -15.74 30.30 11.24
C ILE A 908 -15.08 29.86 12.55
N VAL A 909 -14.43 28.70 12.58
CA VAL A 909 -13.79 28.15 13.79
C VAL A 909 -12.71 29.09 14.32
N SER A 910 -11.76 29.50 13.47
CA SER A 910 -10.68 30.42 13.81
C SER A 910 -11.19 31.81 14.22
N GLY A 911 -12.17 32.36 13.49
CA GLY A 911 -12.72 33.69 13.77
C GLY A 911 -13.44 33.76 15.11
N VAL A 912 -14.17 32.72 15.50
CA VAL A 912 -14.86 32.64 16.80
C VAL A 912 -13.87 32.32 17.92
N ALA A 913 -13.08 31.24 17.81
CA ALA A 913 -12.13 30.85 18.84
C ALA A 913 -11.07 31.94 19.08
N GLY A 914 -10.52 32.54 18.02
CA GLY A 914 -9.54 33.61 18.10
C GLY A 914 -10.07 34.88 18.78
N ARG A 915 -11.37 35.19 18.62
CA ARG A 915 -11.99 36.33 19.30
C ARG A 915 -12.18 36.06 20.79
N LEU A 916 -12.57 34.83 21.15
CA LEU A 916 -12.72 34.41 22.55
C LEU A 916 -11.38 34.39 23.28
N VAL A 917 -10.34 33.76 22.71
CA VAL A 917 -8.97 33.77 23.28
C VAL A 917 -8.49 35.20 23.54
N GLN A 918 -8.70 36.11 22.56
CA GLN A 918 -8.26 37.49 22.65
C GLN A 918 -8.97 38.33 23.73
N GLU A 919 -10.30 38.25 23.85
CA GLU A 919 -11.06 39.08 24.81
C GLU A 919 -11.24 38.45 26.20
N MET A 920 -11.21 37.11 26.29
CA MET A 920 -11.34 36.43 27.57
C MET A 920 -10.03 36.45 28.37
N GLN A 921 -8.88 36.70 27.73
CA GLN A 921 -7.55 36.52 28.32
C GLN A 921 -7.46 35.12 28.96
N ILE A 922 -7.73 34.11 28.13
CA ILE A 922 -7.75 32.70 28.52
C ILE A 922 -6.38 32.36 29.13
N SER A 923 -6.36 32.00 30.41
CA SER A 923 -5.14 31.65 31.13
C SER A 923 -4.65 30.25 30.73
N GLU A 924 -3.39 29.94 31.05
CA GLU A 924 -2.68 28.66 30.79
C GLU A 924 -3.33 27.38 31.39
N SER A 925 -4.56 27.48 31.87
CA SER A 925 -5.34 26.51 32.63
C SER A 925 -6.80 26.40 32.17
N ALA A 926 -7.16 27.01 31.04
CA ALA A 926 -8.54 27.21 30.62
C ALA A 926 -8.82 26.57 29.26
N GLU A 927 -9.50 25.42 29.29
CA GLU A 927 -9.78 24.59 28.12
C GLU A 927 -10.89 25.18 27.25
N LEU A 928 -10.61 25.34 25.94
CA LEU A 928 -11.58 25.67 24.90
C LEU A 928 -11.60 24.52 23.91
N SER A 929 -12.71 23.77 23.88
CA SER A 929 -12.93 22.70 22.92
C SER A 929 -13.91 23.16 21.84
N TYR A 930 -13.78 22.64 20.62
CA TYR A 930 -14.67 23.00 19.52
C TYR A 930 -15.18 21.75 18.81
N LEU A 931 -16.50 21.67 18.61
CA LEU A 931 -17.13 20.65 17.78
C LEU A 931 -17.79 21.32 16.58
N SER A 932 -17.28 21.01 15.40
CA SER A 932 -17.90 21.34 14.12
C SER A 932 -18.72 20.15 13.66
N THR A 933 -19.96 20.42 13.26
CA THR A 933 -20.90 19.47 12.67
C THR A 933 -21.36 20.04 11.33
N ALA A 934 -21.97 19.21 10.48
CA ALA A 934 -22.30 19.56 9.10
C ALA A 934 -23.03 20.92 8.93
N ARG A 935 -23.90 21.32 9.87
CA ARG A 935 -24.59 22.63 9.90
C ARG A 935 -24.58 23.33 11.27
N ALA A 936 -23.76 22.91 12.24
CA ALA A 936 -23.63 23.64 13.50
C ALA A 936 -22.20 23.69 14.03
N GLY A 937 -21.85 24.80 14.68
CA GLY A 937 -20.63 24.92 15.49
C GLY A 937 -20.98 24.98 16.97
N ALA A 938 -20.30 24.20 17.80
CA ALA A 938 -20.41 24.27 19.25
C ALA A 938 -19.06 24.63 19.87
N VAL A 939 -18.98 25.81 20.52
CA VAL A 939 -17.85 26.18 21.38
C VAL A 939 -18.13 25.64 22.77
N ILE A 940 -17.22 24.85 23.32
CA ILE A 940 -17.38 24.19 24.62
C ILE A 940 -16.35 24.78 25.59
N LEU A 941 -16.84 25.31 26.71
CA LEU A 941 -16.08 26.02 27.74
C LEU A 941 -16.66 25.67 29.13
N SER A 942 -15.98 26.01 30.23
CA SER A 942 -16.58 25.86 31.57
C SER A 942 -17.80 26.76 31.76
N ALA A 943 -18.68 26.42 32.70
CA ALA A 943 -19.94 27.14 32.95
C ALA A 943 -19.79 28.64 33.33
N GLU A 944 -18.64 29.08 33.84
CA GLU A 944 -18.33 30.50 34.07
C GLU A 944 -17.87 31.17 32.77
N GLN A 945 -16.90 30.57 32.10
CA GLN A 945 -16.34 31.05 30.83
C GLN A 945 -17.39 31.17 29.73
N SER A 946 -18.34 30.22 29.66
CA SER A 946 -19.40 30.23 28.65
C SER A 946 -20.33 31.44 28.76
N ARG A 947 -20.58 31.95 29.98
CA ARG A 947 -21.36 33.18 30.16
C ARG A 947 -20.62 34.39 29.61
N ARG A 948 -19.35 34.55 29.98
CA ARG A 948 -18.47 35.63 29.49
C ARG A 948 -18.24 35.55 27.98
N ALA A 949 -18.09 34.35 27.43
CA ALA A 949 -18.01 34.12 25.98
C ALA A 949 -19.31 34.52 25.26
N LEU A 950 -20.48 34.21 25.83
CA LEU A 950 -21.76 34.66 25.28
C LEU A 950 -21.93 36.19 25.36
N GLU A 951 -21.47 36.83 26.43
CA GLU A 951 -21.41 38.30 26.58
C GLU A 951 -20.50 38.96 25.54
N ILE A 952 -19.42 38.29 25.10
CA ILE A 952 -18.52 38.75 24.03
C ILE A 952 -19.12 38.52 22.64
N LEU A 953 -19.66 37.35 22.35
CA LEU A 953 -20.13 36.97 21.01
C LEU A 953 -21.47 37.63 20.63
N ARG A 954 -22.39 37.80 21.60
CA ARG A 954 -23.75 38.26 21.33
C ARG A 954 -23.83 39.69 20.78
N PRO A 955 -23.10 40.70 21.29
CA PRO A 955 -23.06 42.05 20.71
C PRO A 955 -22.44 42.11 19.31
N LEU A 956 -21.64 41.10 18.92
CA LEU A 956 -21.03 41.04 17.58
C LEU A 956 -21.98 40.47 16.52
N LEU A 957 -23.05 39.79 16.93
CA LEU A 957 -23.93 38.98 16.07
C LEU A 957 -25.40 39.37 16.09
N VAL A 958 -25.89 39.96 17.19
CA VAL A 958 -27.20 40.64 17.22
C VAL A 958 -27.11 41.96 16.45
N ARG A 959 -28.16 42.32 15.72
CA ARG A 959 -28.27 43.63 15.05
C ARG A 959 -28.67 44.69 16.09
N GLU A 960 -28.11 45.90 15.98
CA GLU A 960 -28.70 47.07 16.65
C GLU A 960 -30.10 47.33 16.04
N GLU A 961 -31.07 47.70 16.88
CA GLU A 961 -32.48 47.94 16.50
C GLU A 961 -32.72 49.32 15.87
#